data_AF-A0A3D3GL87-F1
#
_entry.id   AF-A0A3D3GL87-F1
#
_cell.length_a   1.000
_cell.length_b   1.000
_cell.length_c   1.000
_cell.angle_alpha   90.00
_cell.angle_beta   90.00
_cell.angle_gamma   90.00
#
_symmetry.space_group_name_H-M   'P 1'
#
loop_
_entity.id
_entity.type
_entity.pdbx_description
1 polymer ?
#
loop_
_entity_poly.entity_id
_entity_poly.type
_entity_poly.pdbx_seq_one_letter_code
_entity_poly.pdbx_strand_id
1 'polypeptide(L)'
;MAATSKVCQQCKEKNNPSFLACWKCGAPFEQEKKATTATIRKPAPAKDHRLIYNTPLKPKVCPPIFKYASSPFCVLGLSTGCTSPEVSGRVNEVKIYAKLGSFPKFDLDVPFLLNNSRSEDSIRAAQHALENPKKRLSEEMFWFWGSQDSKKILKLLGDNRLRDAMDFLTATISDYAPSTVARHDLLILRHIELLKREADGQTLDKSHWDDWIKLVSDWDALIVTDSFWDYINQRVIALYGGIRKELIESSKKTIVEDVLRIQEDLMRFYIANDDLQMAQRHSAVLFDSKIEPNQYKRILDSLLLPVETEIRTSVAKWSQDFDDTHATVKEDHMVGEFCDQVYKNLVRRLEPYLIQLNAVDFKEVSDAALAGEEYANFLHSIAFKLFKDAKLFSKAKILIKEARKFAISGVVRDKLDQELIYLDRLTLAEDLKNGSANSVIDQAKVEVGGCAGASSPKKSKRLSYQVAVRGNSISVPPMCNCCLSASVQKERVSYEYQTGNVKRSIGFDLPVCKACVSHRARLKYKYFLLIILTGVAGFSGAISLMRIAPFISPSWISITAAIAAVFAYALLNELIPFAGVDESHGSSEGSVKISTAGTHITIFEFANPLYANLFAQSNESETKTVSSWRHSRTKKFSILSKSGFFSLLISAGVLTVGLWFYWESMAHAKVYVDNAYDREIELSLGHGAKVYKIPPGLSTIEVPVAAHNAEFIDGGKHYDIKELNISSSGEWLLNPGRQNFYTIKEIKYGNASREPQDYNLGNPLLSKISADYIFTRPPKSISTKSSGEIRRVLVRSENAENINLPDELVGLKASLEKQKEALESEQKMLDEVSMRIENFKKRISDIEAMGNVPGDFAAEYNALVEKANAEVTDYNHRLAKIKQMQKEFSDGVNRYNSQLQ
;
A
#
# COMPACT_ATOMS: atom_id res chain seq x y z
N MET A 1 34.21 38.48 31.06
CA MET A 1 34.61 39.72 30.33
C MET A 1 33.39 40.60 30.20
N ALA A 2 33.45 41.84 30.71
CA ALA A 2 32.30 42.75 30.72
C ALA A 2 32.01 43.29 29.31
N ALA A 3 30.82 43.02 28.78
CA ALA A 3 30.37 43.57 27.49
C ALA A 3 29.85 45.01 27.72
N THR A 4 30.58 46.00 27.22
CA THR A 4 30.15 47.41 27.28
C THR A 4 28.99 47.65 26.29
N SER A 5 27.79 47.93 26.81
CA SER A 5 26.61 48.31 26.02
C SER A 5 26.87 49.60 25.22
N LYS A 6 26.55 49.62 23.92
CA LYS A 6 26.62 50.84 23.11
C LYS A 6 25.35 51.67 23.31
N VAL A 7 25.50 52.98 23.54
CA VAL A 7 24.38 53.93 23.68
C VAL A 7 24.10 54.56 22.31
N CYS A 8 22.85 54.52 21.86
CA CYS A 8 22.45 55.22 20.64
C CYS A 8 22.51 56.74 20.87
N GLN A 9 23.25 57.50 20.05
CA GLN A 9 23.37 58.95 20.23
C GLN A 9 22.06 59.71 20.04
N GLN A 10 21.15 59.22 19.17
CA GLN A 10 19.86 59.85 18.95
C GLN A 10 18.86 59.57 20.07
N CYS A 11 18.82 58.34 20.60
CA CYS A 11 17.79 57.93 21.57
C CYS A 11 18.28 57.93 23.02
N LYS A 12 19.60 58.02 23.24
CA LYS A 12 20.30 57.85 24.54
C LYS A 12 20.02 56.53 25.29
N GLU A 13 19.38 55.56 24.65
CA GLU A 13 19.15 54.22 25.21
C GLU A 13 20.35 53.29 24.99
N LYS A 14 20.65 52.45 26.00
CA LYS A 14 21.65 51.39 25.94
C LYS A 14 21.10 50.21 25.14
N ASN A 15 21.75 49.87 24.03
CA ASN A 15 21.33 48.77 23.17
C ASN A 15 22.20 47.52 23.35
N ASN A 16 21.60 46.37 23.10
CA ASN A 16 22.26 45.07 23.10
C ASN A 16 23.24 44.99 21.90
N PRO A 17 24.52 44.62 22.11
CA PRO A 17 25.56 44.65 21.07
C PRO A 17 25.33 43.77 19.83
N SER A 18 24.30 42.91 19.82
CA SER A 18 23.96 42.04 18.69
C SER A 18 23.17 42.72 17.55
N PHE A 19 22.70 43.96 17.73
CA PHE A 19 21.95 44.67 16.68
C PHE A 19 22.84 45.60 15.84
N LEU A 20 22.68 45.53 14.51
CA LEU A 20 23.40 46.38 13.54
C LEU A 20 22.89 47.83 13.50
N ALA A 21 21.70 48.09 14.02
CA ALA A 21 21.08 49.41 14.13
C ALA A 21 20.26 49.53 15.42
N CYS A 22 19.94 50.75 15.85
CA CYS A 22 19.10 50.99 17.02
C CYS A 22 17.67 50.48 16.79
N TRP A 23 17.17 49.59 17.64
CA TRP A 23 15.82 49.00 17.47
C TRP A 23 14.67 50.02 17.49
N LYS A 24 14.90 51.18 18.11
CA LYS A 24 13.88 52.22 18.33
C LYS A 24 13.83 53.28 17.24
N CYS A 25 14.95 53.60 16.61
CA CYS A 25 15.01 54.65 15.56
C CYS A 25 15.58 54.20 14.23
N GLY A 26 16.10 52.97 14.12
CA GLY A 26 16.69 52.44 12.88
C GLY A 26 18.05 53.03 12.50
N ALA A 27 18.62 53.97 13.27
CA ALA A 27 19.91 54.57 12.96
C ALA A 27 21.06 53.54 13.08
N PRO A 28 21.96 53.43 12.08
CA PRO A 28 23.13 52.55 12.14
C PRO A 28 24.16 53.07 13.15
N PHE A 29 24.85 52.17 13.85
CA PHE A 29 25.94 52.55 14.75
C PHE A 29 27.21 52.87 13.94
N GLU A 30 27.76 54.08 14.04
CA GLU A 30 29.00 54.44 13.35
C GLU A 30 30.16 53.52 13.74
N GLN A 31 30.83 52.94 12.74
CA GLN A 31 32.09 52.21 12.92
C GLN A 31 33.26 53.18 12.86
N GLU A 32 34.08 53.22 13.91
CA GLU A 32 35.35 53.97 13.93
C GLU A 32 36.25 53.54 12.76
N LYS A 33 36.50 54.44 11.83
CA LYS A 33 37.46 54.26 10.73
C LYS A 33 38.89 54.28 11.30
N LYS A 34 39.57 53.12 11.31
CA LYS A 34 41.03 53.06 11.39
C LYS A 34 41.65 53.09 10.00
N ALA A 35 42.51 54.07 9.79
CA ALA A 35 43.31 54.26 8.59
C ALA A 35 44.46 53.25 8.51
N THR A 36 44.68 52.65 7.34
CA THR A 36 46.00 52.12 6.95
C THR A 36 46.18 52.10 5.43
N THR A 37 47.10 52.97 5.00
CA THR A 37 48.13 52.95 3.96
C THR A 37 48.06 51.99 2.77
N ALA A 38 48.31 52.58 1.60
CA ALA A 38 48.27 52.00 0.25
C ALA A 38 49.43 51.03 -0.07
N THR A 39 49.11 50.01 -0.87
CA THR A 39 50.10 49.31 -1.71
C THR A 39 49.47 49.01 -3.07
N ILE A 40 50.17 49.42 -4.13
CA ILE A 40 49.76 49.34 -5.53
C ILE A 40 49.78 47.89 -6.02
N ARG A 41 48.65 47.37 -6.53
CA ARG A 41 48.61 46.21 -7.45
C ARG A 41 47.51 46.39 -8.53
N LYS A 42 47.84 45.89 -9.72
CA LYS A 42 47.17 45.90 -11.03
C LYS A 42 45.63 45.69 -11.04
N PRO A 43 44.92 46.19 -12.06
CA PRO A 43 43.46 46.11 -12.15
C PRO A 43 42.99 44.66 -12.39
N ALA A 44 42.03 44.23 -11.58
CA ALA A 44 41.30 42.98 -11.76
C ALA A 44 40.22 43.15 -12.85
N PRO A 45 39.91 42.09 -13.61
CA PRO A 45 38.90 42.11 -14.66
C PRO A 45 37.49 42.24 -14.09
N ALA A 46 36.59 42.81 -14.90
CA ALA A 46 35.19 43.06 -14.58
C ALA A 46 34.51 41.81 -13.98
N LYS A 47 33.86 41.99 -12.83
CA LYS A 47 33.07 40.95 -12.16
C LYS A 47 31.80 40.68 -12.96
N ASP A 48 31.74 39.47 -13.51
CA ASP A 48 30.54 38.82 -14.00
C ASP A 48 29.57 38.58 -12.84
N HIS A 49 28.32 39.01 -13.00
CA HIS A 49 27.23 38.92 -12.01
C HIS A 49 26.56 37.53 -11.96
N ARG A 50 27.28 36.46 -12.36
CA ARG A 50 26.79 35.08 -12.32
C ARG A 50 27.66 34.24 -11.39
N LEU A 51 27.45 34.35 -10.08
CA LEU A 51 27.83 33.35 -9.07
C LEU A 51 27.33 33.81 -7.68
N ILE A 52 26.02 33.76 -7.46
CA ILE A 52 25.42 33.81 -6.12
C ILE A 52 24.53 32.58 -5.97
N TYR A 53 25.15 31.41 -5.78
CA TYR A 53 24.57 30.24 -5.11
C TYR A 53 25.74 29.37 -4.61
N ASN A 54 26.40 29.82 -3.55
CA ASN A 54 27.27 28.99 -2.73
C ASN A 54 27.20 29.52 -1.29
N THR A 55 25.99 29.51 -0.74
CA THR A 55 25.80 29.56 0.71
C THR A 55 26.19 28.16 1.23
N PRO A 56 27.06 28.03 2.24
CA PRO A 56 27.40 26.72 2.78
C PRO A 56 26.12 26.02 3.23
N LEU A 57 25.89 24.81 2.72
CA LEU A 57 24.79 23.92 3.12
C LEU A 57 24.71 23.92 4.65
N LYS A 58 23.53 24.23 5.20
CA LYS A 58 23.23 24.03 6.63
C LYS A 58 23.72 22.62 7.01
N PRO A 59 24.35 22.44 8.19
CA PRO A 59 24.75 21.10 8.62
C PRO A 59 23.54 20.19 8.51
N LYS A 60 23.68 19.13 7.71
CA LYS A 60 22.66 18.12 7.44
C LYS A 60 22.22 17.58 8.80
N VAL A 61 21.09 18.05 9.31
CA VAL A 61 20.52 17.53 10.56
C VAL A 61 20.28 16.04 10.29
N CYS A 62 20.71 15.15 11.18
CA CYS A 62 20.44 13.74 10.97
C CYS A 62 18.93 13.46 11.12
N PRO A 63 18.38 12.48 10.38
CA PRO A 63 17.05 11.93 10.63
C PRO A 63 16.88 11.51 12.11
N PRO A 64 15.66 11.17 12.58
CA PRO A 64 15.31 10.81 13.96
C PRO A 64 15.99 9.56 14.57
N ILE A 65 17.30 9.38 14.39
CA ILE A 65 18.20 8.83 15.42
C ILE A 65 17.88 9.43 16.80
N PHE A 66 17.34 10.65 16.84
CA PHE A 66 16.86 11.31 18.04
C PHE A 66 15.96 10.45 18.92
N LYS A 67 15.08 9.57 18.43
CA LYS A 67 14.24 8.76 19.34
C LYS A 67 15.08 7.85 20.24
N TYR A 68 16.06 7.15 19.68
CA TYR A 68 16.98 6.28 20.43
C TYR A 68 18.06 7.08 21.18
N ALA A 69 18.56 8.16 20.58
CA ALA A 69 19.55 9.04 21.19
C ALA A 69 19.01 9.83 22.40
N SER A 70 17.72 10.19 22.37
CA SER A 70 17.00 10.88 23.45
C SER A 70 16.27 9.94 24.40
N SER A 71 16.36 8.63 24.19
CA SER A 71 15.83 7.63 25.13
C SER A 71 16.37 7.94 26.53
N PRO A 72 15.51 8.01 27.57
CA PRO A 72 15.95 8.30 28.92
C PRO A 72 17.02 7.34 29.43
N PHE A 73 16.99 6.10 28.97
CA PHE A 73 17.99 5.08 29.29
C PHE A 73 19.35 5.37 28.64
N CYS A 74 19.35 5.86 27.40
CA CYS A 74 20.57 6.32 26.70
C CYS A 74 21.16 7.58 27.35
N VAL A 75 20.30 8.58 27.61
CA VAL A 75 20.70 9.86 28.21
C VAL A 75 21.33 9.66 29.59
N LEU A 76 20.77 8.78 30.42
CA LEU A 76 21.29 8.50 31.76
C LEU A 76 22.29 7.34 31.82
N GLY A 77 22.47 6.58 30.74
CA GLY A 77 23.32 5.37 30.73
C GLY A 77 22.83 4.30 31.69
N LEU A 78 21.51 4.09 31.77
CA LEU A 78 20.84 3.14 32.67
C LEU A 78 20.28 1.96 31.89
N SER A 79 20.13 0.81 32.56
CA SER A 79 19.36 -0.32 32.04
C SER A 79 17.86 -0.13 32.29
N THR A 80 17.02 -0.85 31.54
CA THR A 80 15.55 -0.82 31.75
C THR A 80 15.13 -1.35 33.12
N GLY A 81 15.99 -2.15 33.77
CA GLY A 81 15.77 -2.67 35.13
C GLY A 81 16.09 -1.71 36.26
N CYS A 82 16.46 -0.45 35.99
CA CYS A 82 16.88 0.50 37.03
C CYS A 82 15.74 0.86 38.00
N THR A 83 16.10 1.02 39.27
CA THR A 83 15.21 1.44 40.36
C THR A 83 15.14 2.97 40.45
N SER A 84 14.10 3.51 41.09
CA SER A 84 13.95 4.97 41.29
C SER A 84 15.14 5.62 42.02
N PRO A 85 15.74 4.99 43.05
CA PRO A 85 16.99 5.47 43.65
C PRO A 85 18.17 5.52 42.67
N GLU A 86 18.34 4.51 41.82
CA GLU A 86 19.40 4.49 40.80
C GLU A 86 19.20 5.59 39.75
N VAL A 87 17.95 5.83 39.32
CA VAL A 87 17.62 6.95 38.43
C VAL A 87 18.02 8.28 39.08
N SER A 88 17.63 8.51 40.33
CA SER A 88 17.94 9.75 41.07
C SER A 88 19.46 9.95 41.25
N GLY A 89 20.16 8.88 41.63
CA GLY A 89 21.62 8.89 41.78
C GLY A 89 22.32 9.23 40.46
N ARG A 90 21.90 8.59 39.36
CA ARG A 90 22.47 8.81 38.04
C ARG A 90 22.17 10.20 37.48
N VAL A 91 20.98 10.74 37.73
CA VAL A 91 20.66 12.13 37.36
C VAL A 91 21.60 13.12 38.06
N ASN A 92 21.86 12.94 39.35
CA ASN A 92 22.78 13.80 40.09
C ASN A 92 24.21 13.69 39.55
N GLU A 93 24.67 12.47 39.26
CA GLU A 93 25.96 12.21 38.63
C GLU A 93 26.09 12.94 37.29
N VAL A 94 25.17 12.71 36.34
CA VAL A 94 25.24 13.33 35.00
C VAL A 94 25.15 14.86 35.09
N LYS A 95 24.32 15.41 35.99
CA LYS A 95 24.25 16.87 36.23
C LYS A 95 25.57 17.46 36.72
N ILE A 96 26.31 16.76 37.58
CA ILE A 96 27.62 17.21 38.06
C ILE A 96 28.60 17.30 36.89
N TYR A 97 28.70 16.25 36.08
CA TYR A 97 29.60 16.24 34.91
C TYR A 97 29.22 17.33 33.89
N ALA A 98 27.92 17.49 33.60
CA ALA A 98 27.43 18.52 32.68
C ALA A 98 27.84 19.93 33.14
N LYS A 99 27.75 20.22 34.45
CA LYS A 99 28.23 21.49 35.04
C LYS A 99 29.74 21.70 34.92
N LEU A 100 30.51 20.61 34.88
CA LEU A 100 31.95 20.63 34.66
C LEU A 100 32.33 20.74 33.17
N GLY A 101 31.37 20.82 32.25
CA GLY A 101 31.62 20.85 30.81
C GLY A 101 32.15 19.52 30.25
N SER A 102 31.86 18.41 30.94
CA SER A 102 32.28 17.07 30.57
C SER A 102 31.08 16.12 30.54
N PHE A 103 31.21 14.99 29.86
CA PHE A 103 30.18 13.95 29.86
C PHE A 103 30.75 12.67 30.46
N PRO A 104 30.08 12.06 31.44
CA PRO A 104 30.51 10.78 31.96
C PRO A 104 30.38 9.75 30.85
N LYS A 105 31.29 8.76 30.81
CA LYS A 105 31.17 7.60 29.93
C LYS A 105 30.65 6.43 30.77
N PHE A 106 29.55 5.83 30.35
CA PHE A 106 28.98 4.65 31.00
C PHE A 106 29.17 3.39 30.15
N ASP A 107 29.09 2.22 30.78
CA ASP A 107 29.26 0.93 30.10
C ASP A 107 28.16 0.65 29.07
N LEU A 108 27.00 1.30 29.22
CA LEU A 108 25.84 1.15 28.33
C LEU A 108 25.80 2.23 27.24
N ASP A 109 26.85 3.05 27.14
CA ASP A 109 26.93 4.12 26.17
C ASP A 109 27.15 3.56 24.76
N VAL A 110 26.30 3.98 23.82
CA VAL A 110 26.44 3.67 22.40
C VAL A 110 26.97 4.92 21.69
N PRO A 111 28.27 4.99 21.33
CA PRO A 111 28.91 6.24 20.94
C PRO A 111 28.21 6.99 19.81
N PHE A 112 27.71 6.29 18.79
CA PHE A 112 27.04 6.91 17.65
C PHE A 112 25.63 7.44 17.97
N LEU A 113 25.01 7.03 19.09
CA LEU A 113 23.73 7.57 19.58
C LEU A 113 23.91 8.76 20.54
N LEU A 114 25.10 9.01 21.05
CA LEU A 114 25.33 9.98 22.13
C LEU A 114 25.72 11.39 21.68
N ASN A 115 25.76 11.65 20.37
CA ASN A 115 26.12 12.96 19.85
C ASN A 115 25.12 14.03 20.36
N ASN A 116 25.55 14.83 21.34
CA ASN A 116 24.87 15.97 21.95
C ASN A 116 23.61 15.67 22.81
N SER A 117 23.42 14.43 23.30
CA SER A 117 22.17 14.04 23.98
C SER A 117 22.07 14.37 25.47
N ARG A 118 23.13 14.84 26.15
CA ARG A 118 23.18 15.04 27.62
C ARG A 118 23.15 16.51 28.06
N SER A 119 22.20 17.30 27.58
CA SER A 119 21.96 18.65 28.10
C SER A 119 21.23 18.61 29.45
N GLU A 120 21.28 19.69 30.24
CA GLU A 120 20.50 19.76 31.49
C GLU A 120 18.99 19.60 31.27
N ASP A 121 18.49 20.04 30.10
CA ASP A 121 17.10 19.86 29.71
C ASP A 121 16.78 18.41 29.37
N SER A 122 17.63 17.71 28.62
CA SER A 122 17.42 16.30 28.29
C SER A 122 17.53 15.40 29.52
N ILE A 123 18.44 15.72 30.46
CA ILE A 123 18.55 15.00 31.74
C ILE A 123 17.27 15.17 32.57
N ARG A 124 16.71 16.39 32.64
CA ARG A 124 15.43 16.64 33.33
C ARG A 124 14.27 15.91 32.66
N ALA A 125 14.19 15.94 31.33
CA ALA A 125 13.19 15.22 30.57
C ALA A 125 13.28 13.70 30.77
N ALA A 126 14.51 13.15 30.76
CA ALA A 126 14.78 11.74 31.01
C ALA A 126 14.35 11.32 32.42
N GLN A 127 14.71 12.10 33.45
CA GLN A 127 14.26 11.86 34.82
C GLN A 127 12.73 11.79 34.90
N HIS A 128 12.04 12.81 34.39
CA HIS A 128 10.58 12.87 34.44
C HIS A 128 9.91 11.73 33.64
N ALA A 129 10.50 11.30 32.52
CA ALA A 129 10.01 10.18 31.74
C ALA A 129 10.13 8.86 32.52
N LEU A 130 11.23 8.63 33.24
CA LEU A 130 11.45 7.42 34.05
C LEU A 130 10.66 7.39 35.37
N GLU A 131 10.32 8.55 35.93
CA GLU A 131 9.47 8.66 37.13
C GLU A 131 7.99 8.37 36.84
N ASN A 132 7.53 8.61 35.60
CA ASN A 132 6.16 8.30 35.18
C ASN A 132 6.05 6.86 34.66
N PRO A 133 5.30 5.95 35.31
CA PRO A 133 5.24 4.54 34.91
C PRO A 133 4.81 4.29 33.47
N LYS A 134 3.87 5.10 32.96
CA LYS A 134 3.36 4.96 31.59
C LYS A 134 4.40 5.37 30.56
N LYS A 135 5.04 6.52 30.78
CA LYS A 135 6.12 7.00 29.91
C LYS A 135 7.32 6.08 29.97
N ARG A 136 7.73 5.65 31.17
CA ARG A 136 8.81 4.69 31.35
C ARG A 136 8.57 3.40 30.57
N LEU A 137 7.37 2.81 30.67
CA LEU A 137 7.05 1.58 29.94
C LEU A 137 7.14 1.79 28.41
N SER A 138 6.60 2.89 27.89
CA SER A 138 6.73 3.23 26.46
C SER A 138 8.21 3.38 26.06
N GLU A 139 9.03 4.07 26.85
CA GLU A 139 10.46 4.21 26.57
C GLU A 139 11.23 2.88 26.68
N GLU A 140 10.80 1.95 27.54
CA GLU A 140 11.38 0.61 27.62
C GLU A 140 11.11 -0.22 26.36
N MET A 141 9.97 -0.03 25.70
CA MET A 141 9.63 -0.74 24.44
C MET A 141 10.53 -0.33 23.26
N PHE A 142 11.22 0.80 23.38
CA PHE A 142 12.19 1.26 22.38
C PHE A 142 13.61 1.24 22.94
N TRP A 143 13.88 0.40 23.94
CA TRP A 143 15.22 0.21 24.51
C TRP A 143 15.54 -1.25 24.84
N PHE A 144 16.84 -1.59 24.93
CA PHE A 144 17.28 -2.97 25.12
C PHE A 144 16.91 -3.55 26.48
N TRP A 145 16.35 -4.76 26.48
CA TRP A 145 15.78 -5.40 27.64
C TRP A 145 16.77 -6.23 28.48
N GLY A 146 17.93 -5.66 28.80
CA GLY A 146 18.76 -6.00 29.98
C GLY A 146 19.03 -7.48 30.32
N SER A 147 18.84 -8.44 29.41
CA SER A 147 19.18 -9.85 29.65
C SER A 147 20.71 -10.00 29.72
N GLN A 148 21.21 -11.18 30.12
CA GLN A 148 22.66 -11.42 30.03
C GLN A 148 23.19 -11.19 28.60
N ASP A 149 22.36 -11.52 27.60
CA ASP A 149 22.62 -11.27 26.19
C ASP A 149 22.64 -9.76 25.88
N SER A 150 21.73 -8.96 26.46
CA SER A 150 21.69 -7.51 26.27
C SER A 150 22.97 -6.81 26.74
N LYS A 151 23.67 -7.30 27.79
CA LYS A 151 24.98 -6.76 28.19
C LYS A 151 26.04 -6.97 27.11
N LYS A 152 26.06 -8.16 26.50
CA LYS A 152 26.97 -8.47 25.39
C LYS A 152 26.64 -7.63 24.16
N ILE A 153 25.35 -7.43 23.87
CA ILE A 153 24.87 -6.57 22.79
C ILE A 153 25.29 -5.12 23.01
N LEU A 154 25.04 -4.56 24.19
CA LEU A 154 25.42 -3.19 24.53
C LEU A 154 26.94 -3.00 24.46
N LYS A 155 27.73 -4.01 24.86
CA LYS A 155 29.19 -3.99 24.65
C LYS A 155 29.57 -3.96 23.17
N LEU A 156 28.98 -4.83 22.34
CA LEU A 156 29.21 -4.83 20.88
C LEU A 156 28.81 -3.49 20.25
N LEU A 157 27.71 -2.88 20.70
CA LEU A 157 27.28 -1.54 20.27
C LEU A 157 28.24 -0.43 20.72
N GLY A 158 28.77 -0.53 21.95
CA GLY A 158 29.80 0.35 22.49
C GLY A 158 31.08 0.33 21.65
N ASP A 159 31.41 -0.84 21.10
CA ASP A 159 32.54 -1.05 20.17
C ASP A 159 32.19 -0.71 18.70
N ASN A 160 31.01 -0.15 18.42
CA ASN A 160 30.48 0.15 17.08
C ASN A 160 30.37 -1.08 16.15
N ARG A 161 30.19 -2.27 16.73
CA ARG A 161 30.04 -3.57 16.03
C ARG A 161 28.55 -3.95 15.88
N LEU A 162 27.80 -3.09 15.18
CA LEU A 162 26.34 -3.23 15.03
C LEU A 162 25.91 -4.56 14.38
N ARG A 163 26.58 -4.97 13.29
CA ARG A 163 26.24 -6.23 12.60
C ARG A 163 26.47 -7.45 13.50
N ASP A 164 27.59 -7.49 14.20
CA ASP A 164 27.91 -8.60 15.11
C ASP A 164 26.87 -8.74 16.24
N ALA A 165 26.30 -7.62 16.69
CA ALA A 165 25.21 -7.64 17.67
C ALA A 165 23.91 -8.22 17.08
N MET A 166 23.60 -7.89 15.81
CA MET A 166 22.45 -8.45 15.09
C MET A 166 22.63 -9.94 14.79
N ASP A 167 23.82 -10.36 14.38
CA ASP A 167 24.15 -11.76 14.12
C ASP A 167 24.04 -12.59 15.41
N PHE A 168 24.54 -12.05 16.53
CA PHE A 168 24.41 -12.68 17.84
C PHE A 168 22.95 -12.88 18.27
N LEU A 169 22.09 -11.86 18.11
CA LEU A 169 20.66 -11.98 18.40
C LEU A 169 19.94 -12.94 17.46
N THR A 170 20.30 -12.92 16.17
CA THR A 170 19.71 -13.82 15.18
C THR A 170 20.02 -15.28 15.50
N ALA A 171 21.26 -15.58 15.88
CA ALA A 171 21.66 -16.91 16.36
C ALA A 171 20.91 -17.29 17.65
N THR A 172 20.78 -16.36 18.61
CA THR A 172 20.05 -16.58 19.86
C THR A 172 18.57 -16.95 19.63
N ILE A 173 17.93 -16.33 18.64
CA ILE A 173 16.54 -16.64 18.26
C ILE A 173 16.42 -18.03 17.60
N SER A 174 17.48 -18.53 16.96
CA SER A 174 17.50 -19.85 16.32
C SER A 174 17.80 -20.99 17.30
N ASP A 175 18.68 -20.74 18.28
CA ASP A 175 19.18 -21.78 19.19
C ASP A 175 18.23 -22.07 20.38
N TYR A 176 17.47 -21.08 20.81
CA TYR A 176 16.51 -21.19 21.91
C TYR A 176 15.09 -21.02 21.38
N ALA A 177 14.11 -21.72 21.96
CA ALA A 177 12.68 -21.44 21.71
C ALA A 177 12.48 -19.92 21.69
N PRO A 178 11.79 -19.37 20.67
CA PRO A 178 11.96 -17.99 20.22
C PRO A 178 11.85 -17.01 21.39
N SER A 179 13.00 -16.53 21.86
CA SER A 179 13.07 -15.62 23.00
C SER A 179 12.45 -14.29 22.57
N THR A 180 11.28 -13.98 23.12
CA THR A 180 10.57 -12.72 22.87
C THR A 180 11.47 -11.51 23.11
N VAL A 181 12.34 -11.57 24.12
CA VAL A 181 13.32 -10.54 24.45
C VAL A 181 14.36 -10.39 23.33
N ALA A 182 14.91 -11.50 22.84
CA ALA A 182 15.90 -11.47 21.77
C ALA A 182 15.30 -10.93 20.46
N ARG A 183 14.04 -11.31 20.16
CA ARG A 183 13.30 -10.80 19.00
C ARG A 183 13.07 -9.29 19.11
N HIS A 184 12.58 -8.81 20.26
CA HIS A 184 12.41 -7.39 20.53
C HIS A 184 13.72 -6.59 20.37
N ASP A 185 14.80 -7.02 21.03
CA ASP A 185 16.10 -6.36 20.96
C ASP A 185 16.65 -6.35 19.51
N LEU A 186 16.35 -7.37 18.71
CA LEU A 186 16.74 -7.43 17.29
C LEU A 186 15.99 -6.40 16.45
N LEU A 187 14.70 -6.19 16.71
CA LEU A 187 13.93 -5.16 16.00
C LEU A 187 14.44 -3.75 16.33
N ILE A 188 14.82 -3.50 17.59
CA ILE A 188 15.47 -2.25 17.97
C ILE A 188 16.80 -2.07 17.20
N LEU A 189 17.64 -3.11 17.11
CA LEU A 189 18.90 -3.03 16.36
C LEU A 189 18.68 -2.74 14.87
N ARG A 190 17.75 -3.45 14.23
CA ARG A 190 17.40 -3.22 12.82
C ARG A 190 16.90 -1.80 12.60
N HIS A 191 16.08 -1.28 13.53
CA HIS A 191 15.61 0.09 13.44
C HIS A 191 16.77 1.10 13.52
N ILE A 192 17.66 0.92 14.48
CA ILE A 192 18.86 1.76 14.63
C ILE A 192 19.76 1.66 13.39
N GLU A 193 19.92 0.48 12.80
CA GLU A 193 20.69 0.28 11.58
C GLU A 193 20.12 1.07 10.41
N LEU A 194 18.82 0.96 10.16
CA LEU A 194 18.16 1.67 9.05
C LEU A 194 18.26 3.18 9.23
N LEU A 195 17.99 3.69 10.44
CA LEU A 195 18.16 5.11 10.77
C LEU A 195 19.61 5.58 10.57
N LYS A 196 20.59 4.75 10.93
CA LYS A 196 22.01 5.05 10.73
C LYS A 196 22.38 5.12 9.25
N ARG A 197 21.92 4.18 8.42
CA ARG A 197 22.18 4.20 6.97
C ARG A 197 21.66 5.49 6.32
N GLU A 198 20.48 5.96 6.73
CA GLU A 198 19.91 7.23 6.28
C GLU A 198 20.69 8.44 6.77
N ALA A 199 21.06 8.45 8.05
CA ALA A 199 21.83 9.54 8.65
C ALA A 199 23.23 9.69 8.03
N ASP A 200 23.87 8.57 7.70
CA ASP A 200 25.17 8.53 7.03
C ASP A 200 25.07 8.95 5.54
N GLY A 201 23.86 9.16 5.02
CA GLY A 201 23.62 9.54 3.63
C GLY A 201 24.01 8.45 2.63
N GLN A 202 23.95 7.17 3.04
CA GLN A 202 24.19 6.06 2.14
C GLN A 202 23.16 6.04 1.01
N THR A 203 23.51 5.45 -0.14
CA THR A 203 22.56 5.28 -1.24
C THR A 203 21.45 4.33 -0.80
N LEU A 204 20.23 4.85 -0.67
CA LEU A 204 19.05 4.09 -0.26
C LEU A 204 18.45 3.40 -1.47
N ASP A 205 18.90 2.16 -1.72
CA ASP A 205 18.39 1.35 -2.80
C ASP A 205 17.03 0.71 -2.46
N LYS A 206 16.51 -0.14 -3.34
CA LYS A 206 15.25 -0.85 -3.10
C LYS A 206 15.30 -1.72 -1.83
N SER A 207 16.44 -2.34 -1.54
CA SER A 207 16.57 -3.24 -0.39
C SER A 207 16.41 -2.52 0.94
N HIS A 208 16.87 -1.27 1.03
CA HIS A 208 16.65 -0.41 2.21
C HIS A 208 15.17 -0.23 2.53
N TRP A 209 14.35 0.01 1.52
CA TRP A 209 12.90 0.19 1.70
C TRP A 209 12.19 -1.14 1.99
N ASP A 210 12.63 -2.23 1.35
CA ASP A 210 12.14 -3.59 1.66
C ASP A 210 12.45 -3.97 3.12
N ASP A 211 13.63 -3.59 3.64
CA ASP A 211 14.02 -3.79 5.04
C ASP A 211 13.15 -2.97 6.01
N TRP A 212 12.79 -1.73 5.66
CA TRP A 212 11.86 -0.91 6.44
C TRP A 212 10.46 -1.51 6.51
N ILE A 213 9.91 -1.91 5.36
CA ILE A 213 8.59 -2.58 5.27
C ILE A 213 8.60 -3.82 6.16
N LYS A 214 9.65 -4.65 6.03
CA LYS A 214 9.82 -5.85 6.84
C LYS A 214 9.95 -5.55 8.33
N LEU A 215 10.71 -4.52 8.72
CA LEU A 215 10.86 -4.13 10.12
C LEU A 215 9.51 -3.77 10.75
N VAL A 216 8.69 -2.99 10.04
CA VAL A 216 7.36 -2.57 10.51
C VAL A 216 6.42 -3.77 10.63
N SER A 217 6.42 -4.69 9.66
CA SER A 217 5.66 -5.94 9.75
C SER A 217 6.15 -6.87 10.87
N ASP A 218 7.47 -6.96 11.09
CA ASP A 218 8.04 -7.77 12.17
C ASP A 218 7.65 -7.22 13.57
N TRP A 219 7.51 -5.90 13.71
CA TRP A 219 6.97 -5.26 14.92
C TRP A 219 5.51 -5.63 15.16
N ASP A 220 4.66 -5.55 14.13
CA ASP A 220 3.25 -5.94 14.22
C ASP A 220 3.12 -7.42 14.65
N ALA A 221 3.90 -8.31 14.03
CA ALA A 221 3.93 -9.72 14.39
C ALA A 221 4.39 -9.96 15.85
N LEU A 222 5.36 -9.21 16.34
CA LEU A 222 5.80 -9.28 17.73
C LEU A 222 4.70 -8.82 18.70
N ILE A 223 4.04 -7.70 18.38
CA ILE A 223 2.99 -7.09 19.21
C ILE A 223 1.74 -7.97 19.31
N VAL A 224 1.42 -8.76 18.28
CA VAL A 224 0.29 -9.71 18.31
C VAL A 224 0.59 -10.96 19.15
N THR A 225 1.85 -11.23 19.49
CA THR A 225 2.23 -12.45 20.22
C THR A 225 1.95 -12.33 21.73
N ASP A 226 1.19 -13.27 22.31
CA ASP A 226 0.86 -13.24 23.76
C ASP A 226 2.09 -13.28 24.66
N SER A 227 3.10 -14.07 24.30
CA SER A 227 4.35 -14.17 25.08
C SER A 227 5.11 -12.83 25.22
N PHE A 228 4.89 -11.89 24.30
CA PHE A 228 5.39 -10.52 24.41
C PHE A 228 4.70 -9.77 25.54
N TRP A 229 3.38 -9.83 25.59
CA TRP A 229 2.60 -9.17 26.63
C TRP A 229 2.73 -9.84 28.00
N ASP A 230 2.93 -11.16 28.04
CA ASP A 230 3.24 -11.86 29.28
C ASP A 230 4.57 -11.39 29.87
N TYR A 231 5.60 -11.24 29.04
CA TYR A 231 6.88 -10.69 29.47
C TYR A 231 6.74 -9.27 30.02
N ILE A 232 6.01 -8.41 29.30
CA ILE A 232 5.73 -7.04 29.74
C ILE A 232 4.95 -7.02 31.06
N ASN A 233 3.96 -7.88 31.22
CA ASN A 233 3.19 -7.99 32.45
C ASN A 233 4.08 -8.38 33.63
N GLN A 234 4.92 -9.40 33.45
CA GLN A 234 5.90 -9.81 34.47
C GLN A 234 6.83 -8.66 34.85
N ARG A 235 7.29 -7.88 33.86
CA ARG A 235 8.10 -6.68 34.12
C ARG A 235 7.37 -5.60 34.89
N VAL A 236 6.13 -5.29 34.51
CA VAL A 236 5.32 -4.30 35.22
C VAL A 236 5.11 -4.71 36.68
N ILE A 237 4.86 -6.00 36.93
CA ILE A 237 4.74 -6.55 38.29
C ILE A 237 6.07 -6.36 39.06
N ALA A 238 7.20 -6.71 38.44
CA ALA A 238 8.51 -6.60 39.07
C ALA A 238 8.92 -5.17 39.41
N LEU A 239 8.63 -4.20 38.53
CA LEU A 239 9.01 -2.80 38.71
C LEU A 239 8.07 -2.02 39.64
N TYR A 240 6.78 -2.34 39.63
CA TYR A 240 5.75 -1.52 40.28
C TYR A 240 4.97 -2.25 41.39
N GLY A 241 5.29 -3.51 41.69
CA GLY A 241 4.76 -4.24 42.84
C GLY A 241 3.29 -4.67 42.74
N GLY A 242 2.72 -4.78 41.54
CA GLY A 242 1.34 -5.23 41.35
C GLY A 242 0.85 -5.17 39.90
N ILE A 243 -0.28 -5.85 39.62
CA ILE A 243 -0.88 -5.89 38.27
C ILE A 243 -1.59 -4.58 37.99
N ARG A 244 -1.02 -3.76 37.11
CA ARG A 244 -1.69 -2.57 36.53
C ARG A 244 -2.27 -2.93 35.18
N LYS A 245 -3.39 -3.68 35.16
CA LYS A 245 -4.06 -4.10 33.91
C LYS A 245 -4.31 -2.91 32.99
N GLU A 246 -4.76 -1.79 33.55
CA GLU A 246 -4.99 -0.54 32.81
C GLU A 246 -3.75 -0.02 32.10
N LEU A 247 -2.57 -0.12 32.72
CA LEU A 247 -1.31 0.32 32.11
C LEU A 247 -0.97 -0.55 30.89
N ILE A 248 -1.08 -1.87 31.02
CA ILE A 248 -0.81 -2.83 29.93
C ILE A 248 -1.81 -2.65 28.81
N GLU A 249 -3.10 -2.58 29.12
CA GLU A 249 -4.16 -2.39 28.11
C GLU A 249 -4.05 -1.04 27.40
N SER A 250 -3.66 0.03 28.12
CA SER A 250 -3.36 1.32 27.48
C SER A 250 -2.12 1.25 26.59
N SER A 251 -1.12 0.43 26.96
CA SER A 251 0.12 0.24 26.19
C SER A 251 -0.14 -0.60 24.94
N LYS A 252 -0.95 -1.66 25.03
CA LYS A 252 -1.42 -2.45 23.88
C LYS A 252 -2.08 -1.58 22.81
N LYS A 253 -2.92 -0.63 23.23
CA LYS A 253 -3.62 0.29 22.31
C LYS A 253 -2.70 1.30 21.65
N THR A 254 -1.57 1.65 22.28
CA THR A 254 -0.70 2.75 21.84
C THR A 254 0.62 2.29 21.25
N ILE A 255 1.07 1.05 21.50
CA ILE A 255 2.40 0.60 21.08
C ILE A 255 2.55 0.59 19.56
N VAL A 256 1.51 0.17 18.84
CA VAL A 256 1.54 0.18 17.37
C VAL A 256 1.64 1.62 16.87
N GLU A 257 0.88 2.54 17.45
CA GLU A 257 0.98 3.96 17.14
C GLU A 257 2.38 4.51 17.46
N ASP A 258 2.99 4.11 18.59
CA ASP A 258 4.33 4.54 18.98
C ASP A 258 5.41 4.01 18.01
N VAL A 259 5.29 2.77 17.51
CA VAL A 259 6.19 2.21 16.48
C VAL A 259 6.09 3.02 15.20
N LEU A 260 4.86 3.28 14.76
CA LEU A 260 4.60 4.01 13.53
C LEU A 260 4.88 5.52 13.65
N ARG A 261 4.84 6.08 14.86
CA ARG A 261 5.22 7.48 15.12
C ARG A 261 6.68 7.75 14.73
N ILE A 262 7.54 6.73 14.67
CA ILE A 262 8.90 6.91 14.16
C ILE A 262 8.89 7.20 12.64
N GLN A 263 7.99 6.57 11.87
CA GLN A 263 7.77 6.93 10.47
C GLN A 263 7.16 8.33 10.34
N GLU A 264 6.25 8.69 11.24
CA GLU A 264 5.71 10.04 11.35
C GLU A 264 6.82 11.09 11.51
N ASP A 265 7.70 10.87 12.48
CA ASP A 265 8.83 11.75 12.77
C ASP A 265 9.81 11.84 11.58
N LEU A 266 10.05 10.72 10.88
CA LEU A 266 10.85 10.69 9.65
C LEU A 266 10.20 11.53 8.55
N MET A 267 8.90 11.36 8.31
CA MET A 267 8.16 12.16 7.33
C MET A 267 8.20 13.64 7.68
N ARG A 268 7.90 14.02 8.94
CA ARG A 268 7.99 15.42 9.41
C ARG A 268 9.39 15.99 9.21
N PHE A 269 10.42 15.20 9.52
CA PHE A 269 11.81 15.58 9.36
C PHE A 269 12.15 15.86 7.89
N TYR A 270 11.84 14.95 6.97
CA TYR A 270 12.15 15.12 5.55
C TYR A 270 11.33 16.23 4.91
N ILE A 271 10.06 16.38 5.30
CA ILE A 271 9.21 17.52 4.95
C ILE A 271 9.86 18.85 5.36
N ALA A 272 10.34 18.95 6.60
CA ALA A 272 10.94 20.17 7.11
C ALA A 272 12.27 20.52 6.42
N ASN A 273 12.91 19.53 5.77
CA ASN A 273 14.14 19.70 5.01
C ASN A 273 13.91 19.74 3.48
N ASP A 274 12.66 19.85 3.03
CA ASP A 274 12.29 19.90 1.61
C ASP A 274 12.70 18.64 0.80
N ASP A 275 12.85 17.50 1.47
CA ASP A 275 13.12 16.20 0.84
C ASP A 275 11.84 15.37 0.73
N LEU A 276 10.95 15.81 -0.16
CA LEU A 276 9.63 15.20 -0.35
C LEU A 276 9.71 13.77 -0.86
N GLN A 277 10.75 13.44 -1.62
CA GLN A 277 10.91 12.09 -2.13
C GLN A 277 11.15 11.11 -0.98
N MET A 278 11.97 11.49 0.00
CA MET A 278 12.17 10.70 1.20
C MET A 278 10.91 10.60 2.06
N ALA A 279 10.20 11.71 2.28
CA ALA A 279 8.92 11.69 2.98
C ALA A 279 7.91 10.73 2.30
N GLN A 280 7.86 10.74 0.96
CA GLN A 280 7.02 9.85 0.18
C GLN A 280 7.41 8.37 0.31
N ARG A 281 8.71 8.08 0.38
CA ARG A 281 9.18 6.71 0.60
C ARG A 281 8.77 6.19 1.98
N HIS A 282 8.90 7.00 3.03
CA HIS A 282 8.44 6.62 4.38
C HIS A 282 6.91 6.49 4.47
N SER A 283 6.17 7.33 3.75
CA SER A 283 4.72 7.14 3.60
C SER A 283 4.40 5.80 2.94
N ALA A 284 5.12 5.44 1.86
CA ALA A 284 4.94 4.15 1.17
C ALA A 284 5.28 2.95 2.08
N VAL A 285 6.29 3.05 2.95
CA VAL A 285 6.61 2.01 3.94
C VAL A 285 5.38 1.70 4.81
N LEU A 286 4.63 2.71 5.26
CA LEU A 286 3.42 2.50 6.05
C LEU A 286 2.36 1.73 5.26
N PHE A 287 2.09 2.13 4.02
CA PHE A 287 1.10 1.47 3.16
C PHE A 287 1.48 0.02 2.83
N ASP A 288 2.74 -0.21 2.49
CA ASP A 288 3.21 -1.53 2.04
C ASP A 288 3.45 -2.52 3.20
N SER A 289 3.52 -2.05 4.45
CA SER A 289 3.76 -2.87 5.65
C SER A 289 2.61 -3.80 6.06
N LYS A 290 1.46 -3.72 5.37
CA LYS A 290 0.22 -4.49 5.65
C LYS A 290 -0.37 -4.28 7.05
N ILE A 291 0.02 -3.21 7.73
CA ILE A 291 -0.60 -2.79 8.98
C ILE A 291 -2.08 -2.43 8.73
N GLU A 292 -2.91 -2.64 9.75
CA GLU A 292 -4.34 -2.32 9.69
C GLU A 292 -4.54 -0.86 9.24
N PRO A 293 -5.35 -0.60 8.20
CA PRO A 293 -5.56 0.74 7.65
C PRO A 293 -5.91 1.84 8.66
N ASN A 294 -6.69 1.48 9.69
CA ASN A 294 -7.12 2.40 10.74
C ASN A 294 -5.97 2.92 11.62
N GLN A 295 -4.85 2.19 11.70
CA GLN A 295 -3.74 2.54 12.58
C GLN A 295 -2.83 3.56 11.91
N TYR A 296 -2.40 3.33 10.66
CA TYR A 296 -1.61 4.32 9.95
C TYR A 296 -2.46 5.53 9.52
N LYS A 297 -3.78 5.38 9.26
CA LYS A 297 -4.66 6.52 8.96
C LYS A 297 -4.56 7.59 10.04
N ARG A 298 -4.59 7.23 11.32
CA ARG A 298 -4.45 8.19 12.44
C ARG A 298 -3.15 8.99 12.39
N ILE A 299 -2.08 8.39 11.91
CA ILE A 299 -0.75 9.02 11.82
C ILE A 299 -0.69 9.95 10.63
N LEU A 300 -1.24 9.51 9.50
CA LEU A 300 -1.42 10.37 8.33
C LEU A 300 -2.33 11.55 8.68
N ASP A 301 -3.45 11.33 9.36
CA ASP A 301 -4.33 12.40 9.84
C ASP A 301 -3.57 13.35 10.79
N SER A 302 -2.70 12.86 11.68
CA SER A 302 -1.88 13.71 12.54
C SER A 302 -0.87 14.58 11.77
N LEU A 303 -0.33 14.06 10.66
CA LEU A 303 0.56 14.80 9.76
C LEU A 303 -0.20 15.84 8.93
N LEU A 304 -1.37 15.45 8.45
CA LEU A 304 -2.14 16.17 7.43
C LEU A 304 -3.09 17.19 8.04
N LEU A 305 -3.66 16.94 9.21
CA LEU A 305 -4.64 17.83 9.84
C LEU A 305 -4.15 19.28 10.01
N PRO A 306 -2.90 19.55 10.44
CA PRO A 306 -2.38 20.93 10.49
C PRO A 306 -2.31 21.58 9.10
N VAL A 307 -1.97 20.78 8.09
CA VAL A 307 -1.85 21.20 6.68
C VAL A 307 -3.22 21.52 6.11
N GLU A 308 -4.19 20.62 6.29
CA GLU A 308 -5.58 20.79 5.92
C GLU A 308 -6.20 22.00 6.59
N THR A 309 -5.96 22.17 7.90
CA THR A 309 -6.48 23.31 8.67
C THR A 309 -5.92 24.63 8.14
N GLU A 310 -4.63 24.70 7.82
CA GLU A 310 -4.01 25.91 7.26
C GLU A 310 -4.50 26.20 5.84
N ILE A 311 -4.68 25.15 5.00
CA ILE A 311 -5.26 25.28 3.66
C ILE A 311 -6.69 25.81 3.76
N ARG A 312 -7.55 25.18 4.56
CA ARG A 312 -8.95 25.59 4.73
C ARG A 312 -9.06 27.00 5.31
N THR A 313 -8.28 27.32 6.33
CA THR A 313 -8.27 28.66 6.93
C THR A 313 -7.80 29.72 5.94
N SER A 314 -6.75 29.40 5.16
CA SER A 314 -6.28 30.28 4.09
C SER A 314 -7.37 30.45 3.04
N VAL A 315 -7.88 29.36 2.46
CA VAL A 315 -8.92 29.37 1.42
C VAL A 315 -10.15 30.16 1.88
N ALA A 316 -10.64 29.94 3.09
CA ALA A 316 -11.78 30.68 3.64
C ALA A 316 -11.49 32.18 3.73
N LYS A 317 -10.33 32.56 4.29
CA LYS A 317 -9.91 33.96 4.39
C LYS A 317 -9.78 34.61 3.01
N TRP A 318 -9.13 33.94 2.07
CA TRP A 318 -8.91 34.46 0.73
C TRP A 318 -10.21 34.54 -0.08
N SER A 319 -11.14 33.60 0.11
CA SER A 319 -12.47 33.67 -0.51
C SER A 319 -13.20 34.91 -0.03
N GLN A 320 -13.16 35.19 1.27
CA GLN A 320 -13.77 36.39 1.84
C GLN A 320 -13.09 37.67 1.33
N ASP A 321 -11.76 37.76 1.41
CA ASP A 321 -10.98 38.91 0.91
C ASP A 321 -11.25 39.15 -0.59
N PHE A 322 -11.40 38.06 -1.36
CA PHE A 322 -11.72 38.12 -2.78
C PHE A 322 -13.12 38.68 -3.03
N ASP A 323 -14.14 38.17 -2.34
CA ASP A 323 -15.53 38.61 -2.53
C ASP A 323 -15.71 40.08 -2.10
N ASP A 324 -15.07 40.50 -1.00
CA ASP A 324 -15.09 41.89 -0.53
C ASP A 324 -14.41 42.84 -1.53
N THR A 325 -13.27 42.43 -2.09
CA THR A 325 -12.55 43.24 -3.08
C THR A 325 -13.29 43.30 -4.41
N HIS A 326 -13.85 42.17 -4.86
CA HIS A 326 -14.64 42.12 -6.08
C HIS A 326 -15.91 42.99 -5.99
N ALA A 327 -16.53 43.07 -4.80
CA ALA A 327 -17.69 43.94 -4.58
C ALA A 327 -17.34 45.44 -4.64
N THR A 328 -16.10 45.82 -4.31
CA THR A 328 -15.67 47.22 -4.20
C THR A 328 -14.99 47.76 -5.46
N VAL A 329 -14.32 46.90 -6.23
CA VAL A 329 -13.58 47.27 -7.44
C VAL A 329 -14.50 47.28 -8.66
N LYS A 330 -14.79 48.47 -9.20
CA LYS A 330 -15.61 48.66 -10.41
C LYS A 330 -14.82 48.61 -11.73
N GLU A 331 -13.49 48.65 -11.68
CA GLU A 331 -12.64 48.73 -12.87
C GLU A 331 -11.89 47.41 -13.13
N ASP A 332 -12.07 46.85 -14.32
CA ASP A 332 -11.55 45.53 -14.73
C ASP A 332 -10.03 45.38 -14.54
N HIS A 333 -9.25 46.45 -14.73
CA HIS A 333 -7.79 46.39 -14.63
C HIS A 333 -7.30 46.16 -13.18
N MET A 334 -8.00 46.72 -12.19
CA MET A 334 -7.67 46.53 -10.78
C MET A 334 -8.03 45.13 -10.29
N VAL A 335 -9.07 44.51 -10.86
CA VAL A 335 -9.40 43.10 -10.61
C VAL A 335 -8.23 42.21 -11.06
N GLY A 336 -7.61 42.51 -12.19
CA GLY A 336 -6.48 41.76 -12.73
C GLY A 336 -5.20 41.81 -11.89
N GLU A 337 -4.86 42.96 -11.30
CA GLU A 337 -3.72 43.10 -10.37
C GLU A 337 -4.01 42.45 -9.02
N PHE A 338 -5.22 42.65 -8.48
CA PHE A 338 -5.64 42.03 -7.23
C PHE A 338 -5.57 40.50 -7.33
N CYS A 339 -6.10 39.92 -8.42
CA CYS A 339 -6.03 38.47 -8.63
C CYS A 339 -4.58 37.97 -8.77
N ASP A 340 -3.66 38.77 -9.33
CA ASP A 340 -2.24 38.41 -9.42
C ASP A 340 -1.56 38.39 -8.04
N GLN A 341 -1.89 39.40 -7.22
CA GLN A 341 -1.43 39.53 -5.85
C GLN A 341 -1.95 38.37 -4.99
N VAL A 342 -3.26 38.08 -5.10
CA VAL A 342 -3.92 36.95 -4.44
C VAL A 342 -3.28 35.65 -4.88
N TYR A 343 -3.12 35.41 -6.18
CA TYR A 343 -2.47 34.20 -6.70
C TYR A 343 -1.04 34.03 -6.16
N LYS A 344 -0.20 35.06 -6.27
CA LYS A 344 1.20 35.01 -5.80
C LYS A 344 1.28 34.75 -4.30
N ASN A 345 0.42 35.37 -3.51
CA ASN A 345 0.41 35.21 -2.07
C ASN A 345 -0.17 33.85 -1.64
N LEU A 346 -1.25 33.40 -2.30
CA LEU A 346 -1.88 32.12 -2.07
C LEU A 346 -0.93 30.98 -2.42
N VAL A 347 -0.37 30.99 -3.63
CA VAL A 347 0.61 29.97 -4.06
C VAL A 347 1.83 30.01 -3.16
N ARG A 348 2.44 31.17 -2.90
CA ARG A 348 3.62 31.23 -2.02
C ARG A 348 3.34 30.72 -0.60
N ARG A 349 2.14 30.98 -0.06
CA ARG A 349 1.77 30.53 1.30
C ARG A 349 1.42 29.05 1.34
N LEU A 350 0.72 28.54 0.33
CA LEU A 350 0.22 27.17 0.29
C LEU A 350 1.17 26.18 -0.37
N GLU A 351 2.10 26.64 -1.21
CA GLU A 351 3.07 25.79 -1.90
C GLU A 351 3.79 24.82 -0.95
N PRO A 352 4.33 25.23 0.22
CA PRO A 352 4.96 24.29 1.16
C PRO A 352 4.01 23.22 1.68
N TYR A 353 2.74 23.57 1.91
CA TYR A 353 1.70 22.68 2.40
C TYR A 353 1.23 21.70 1.31
N LEU A 354 1.14 22.17 0.08
CA LEU A 354 0.77 21.38 -1.09
C LEU A 354 1.86 20.40 -1.51
N ILE A 355 3.12 20.83 -1.36
CA ILE A 355 4.33 20.02 -1.44
C ILE A 355 4.30 18.88 -0.40
N GLN A 356 3.94 19.21 0.85
CA GLN A 356 3.76 18.22 1.92
C GLN A 356 2.63 17.25 1.62
N LEU A 357 1.52 17.77 1.10
CA LEU A 357 0.41 16.92 0.69
C LEU A 357 0.90 15.94 -0.38
N ASN A 358 1.43 16.41 -1.51
CA ASN A 358 1.86 15.55 -2.61
C ASN A 358 2.96 14.54 -2.23
N ALA A 359 3.71 14.79 -1.16
CA ALA A 359 4.68 13.84 -0.64
C ALA A 359 4.02 12.61 -0.01
N VAL A 360 2.78 12.68 0.46
CA VAL A 360 2.06 11.53 1.04
C VAL A 360 1.20 10.89 -0.06
N ASP A 361 1.38 9.60 -0.35
CA ASP A 361 0.57 8.94 -1.40
C ASP A 361 -0.89 8.79 -0.92
N PHE A 362 -1.77 9.68 -1.39
CA PHE A 362 -3.15 9.83 -0.89
C PHE A 362 -4.16 8.81 -1.36
N LYS A 363 -3.76 7.78 -2.12
CA LYS A 363 -4.75 6.95 -2.83
C LYS A 363 -5.82 6.33 -1.93
N GLU A 364 -5.59 6.25 -0.61
CA GLU A 364 -6.52 5.65 0.34
C GLU A 364 -7.02 6.57 1.48
N VAL A 365 -6.44 7.77 1.68
CA VAL A 365 -6.87 8.65 2.80
C VAL A 365 -7.91 9.66 2.31
N SER A 366 -9.18 9.42 2.68
CA SER A 366 -10.34 10.20 2.22
C SER A 366 -10.26 11.69 2.51
N ASP A 367 -9.69 12.10 3.65
CA ASP A 367 -9.91 13.44 4.20
C ASP A 367 -8.90 14.46 3.67
N ALA A 368 -7.62 14.08 3.56
CA ALA A 368 -6.64 14.90 2.85
C ALA A 368 -6.90 14.92 1.34
N ALA A 369 -7.46 13.84 0.80
CA ALA A 369 -7.92 13.84 -0.57
C ALA A 369 -9.06 14.85 -0.78
N LEU A 370 -9.99 14.95 0.17
CA LEU A 370 -11.04 15.97 0.18
C LEU A 370 -10.46 17.38 0.31
N ALA A 371 -9.45 17.61 1.16
CA ALA A 371 -8.83 18.93 1.28
C ALA A 371 -8.09 19.35 0.00
N GLY A 372 -7.39 18.43 -0.67
CA GLY A 372 -6.80 18.66 -2.00
C GLY A 372 -7.85 18.98 -3.06
N GLU A 373 -8.98 18.28 -3.03
CA GLU A 373 -10.13 18.51 -3.91
C GLU A 373 -10.81 19.87 -3.62
N GLU A 374 -11.00 20.24 -2.35
CA GLU A 374 -11.51 21.55 -1.92
C GLU A 374 -10.60 22.68 -2.42
N TYR A 375 -9.28 22.51 -2.31
CA TYR A 375 -8.31 23.46 -2.83
C TYR A 375 -8.35 23.56 -4.36
N ALA A 376 -8.45 22.42 -5.06
CA ALA A 376 -8.63 22.41 -6.51
C ALA A 376 -9.91 23.14 -6.94
N ASN A 377 -11.02 22.92 -6.22
CA ASN A 377 -12.29 23.60 -6.47
C ASN A 377 -12.23 25.10 -6.15
N PHE A 378 -11.46 25.52 -5.15
CA PHE A 378 -11.21 26.93 -4.87
C PHE A 378 -10.40 27.61 -5.97
N LEU A 379 -9.30 27.00 -6.42
CA LEU A 379 -8.52 27.51 -7.55
C LEU A 379 -9.36 27.56 -8.84
N HIS A 380 -10.21 26.55 -9.04
CA HIS A 380 -11.18 26.50 -10.13
C HIS A 380 -12.17 27.67 -10.07
N SER A 381 -12.71 28.00 -8.90
CA SER A 381 -13.68 29.10 -8.75
C SER A 381 -13.03 30.47 -9.04
N ILE A 382 -11.79 30.70 -8.59
CA ILE A 382 -11.01 31.90 -8.92
C ILE A 382 -10.76 31.97 -10.43
N ALA A 383 -10.32 30.86 -11.03
CA ALA A 383 -10.08 30.79 -12.47
C ALA A 383 -11.33 31.10 -13.28
N PHE A 384 -12.49 30.61 -12.83
CA PHE A 384 -13.78 30.85 -13.47
C PHE A 384 -14.20 32.32 -13.41
N LYS A 385 -14.00 33.01 -12.28
CA LYS A 385 -14.26 34.46 -12.16
C LYS A 385 -13.32 35.29 -13.03
N LEU A 386 -12.02 34.97 -13.01
CA LEU A 386 -11.02 35.60 -13.90
C LEU A 386 -11.37 35.42 -15.39
N PHE A 387 -11.87 34.24 -15.73
CA PHE A 387 -12.33 33.90 -17.06
C PHE A 387 -13.57 34.72 -17.45
N LYS A 388 -14.60 34.71 -16.61
CA LYS A 388 -15.92 35.29 -16.92
C LYS A 388 -15.94 36.81 -16.87
N ASP A 389 -15.33 37.38 -15.84
CA ASP A 389 -15.53 38.80 -15.49
C ASP A 389 -14.38 39.66 -16.02
N ALA A 390 -13.13 39.21 -15.89
CA ALA A 390 -11.94 39.97 -16.28
C ALA A 390 -11.39 39.63 -17.68
N LYS A 391 -11.88 38.57 -18.35
CA LYS A 391 -11.38 38.04 -19.63
C LYS A 391 -9.87 37.73 -19.63
N LEU A 392 -9.30 37.36 -18.48
CA LEU A 392 -7.87 37.08 -18.33
C LEU A 392 -7.56 35.59 -18.58
N PHE A 393 -7.68 35.13 -19.83
CA PHE A 393 -7.60 33.71 -20.20
C PHE A 393 -6.28 33.04 -19.82
N SER A 394 -5.16 33.74 -19.98
CA SER A 394 -3.82 33.22 -19.66
C SER A 394 -3.64 32.95 -18.16
N LYS A 395 -4.16 33.82 -17.29
CA LYS A 395 -4.11 33.65 -15.83
C LYS A 395 -5.06 32.56 -15.35
N ALA A 396 -6.29 32.53 -15.88
CA ALA A 396 -7.24 31.46 -15.61
C ALA A 396 -6.64 30.09 -15.97
N LYS A 397 -5.97 29.98 -17.12
CA LYS A 397 -5.28 28.75 -17.54
C LYS A 397 -4.18 28.32 -16.57
N ILE A 398 -3.40 29.24 -16.02
CA ILE A 398 -2.38 28.92 -15.00
C ILE A 398 -3.04 28.35 -13.75
N LEU A 399 -4.12 28.97 -13.26
CA LEU A 399 -4.86 28.50 -12.09
C LEU A 399 -5.50 27.13 -12.31
N ILE A 400 -6.11 26.88 -13.47
CA ILE A 400 -6.70 25.55 -13.78
C ILE A 400 -5.61 24.48 -13.84
N LYS A 401 -4.43 24.78 -14.42
CA LYS A 401 -3.29 23.84 -14.43
C LYS A 401 -2.84 23.53 -13.01
N GLU A 402 -2.86 24.51 -12.12
CA GLU A 402 -2.51 24.32 -10.72
C GLU A 402 -3.57 23.51 -9.98
N ALA A 403 -4.86 23.86 -10.14
CA ALA A 403 -6.00 23.12 -9.61
C ALA A 403 -5.95 21.63 -10.03
N ARG A 404 -5.60 21.35 -11.29
CA ARG A 404 -5.49 19.99 -11.83
C ARG A 404 -4.47 19.14 -11.07
N LYS A 405 -3.38 19.73 -10.57
CA LYS A 405 -2.37 18.99 -9.79
C LYS A 405 -2.93 18.47 -8.47
N PHE A 406 -3.91 19.17 -7.90
CA PHE A 406 -4.52 18.86 -6.60
C PHE A 406 -5.85 18.13 -6.69
N ALA A 407 -6.48 18.12 -7.87
CA ALA A 407 -7.66 17.30 -8.12
C ALA A 407 -7.30 15.82 -7.99
N ILE A 408 -7.97 15.13 -7.07
CA ILE A 408 -7.77 13.70 -6.81
C ILE A 408 -8.88 12.90 -7.48
N SER A 409 -10.12 13.41 -7.47
CA SER A 409 -11.20 12.73 -8.19
C SER A 409 -10.99 12.79 -9.71
N GLY A 410 -11.26 11.66 -10.38
CA GLY A 410 -11.25 11.63 -11.84
C GLY A 410 -12.25 12.62 -12.45
N VAL A 411 -13.39 12.84 -11.76
CA VAL A 411 -14.45 13.76 -12.21
C VAL A 411 -13.96 15.21 -12.25
N VAL A 412 -13.30 15.69 -11.19
CA VAL A 412 -12.78 17.07 -11.16
C VAL A 412 -11.59 17.20 -12.11
N ARG A 413 -10.69 16.21 -12.21
CA ARG A 413 -9.62 16.24 -13.23
C ARG A 413 -10.16 16.35 -14.65
N ASP A 414 -11.14 15.51 -15.01
CA ASP A 414 -11.72 15.49 -16.35
C ASP A 414 -12.40 16.83 -16.66
N LYS A 415 -13.08 17.43 -15.67
CA LYS A 415 -13.67 18.77 -15.81
C LYS A 415 -12.60 19.83 -16.03
N LEU A 416 -11.54 19.86 -15.21
CA LEU A 416 -10.44 20.81 -15.36
C LEU A 416 -9.71 20.63 -16.70
N ASP A 417 -9.58 19.40 -17.20
CA ASP A 417 -8.98 19.12 -18.50
C ASP A 417 -9.81 19.64 -19.67
N GLN A 418 -11.14 19.49 -19.60
CA GLN A 418 -12.03 20.08 -20.60
C GLN A 418 -11.94 21.61 -20.60
N GLU A 419 -11.86 22.22 -19.42
CA GLU A 419 -11.71 23.67 -19.30
C GLU A 419 -10.34 24.18 -19.77
N LEU A 420 -9.26 23.42 -19.56
CA LEU A 420 -7.95 23.75 -20.15
C LEU A 420 -8.01 23.77 -21.67
N ILE A 421 -8.64 22.77 -22.30
CA ILE A 421 -8.81 22.72 -23.75
C ILE A 421 -9.63 23.93 -24.24
N TYR A 422 -10.65 24.32 -23.49
CA TYR A 422 -11.47 25.47 -23.82
C TYR A 422 -10.69 26.79 -23.70
N LEU A 423 -9.97 26.99 -22.60
CA LEU A 423 -9.11 28.16 -22.37
C LEU A 423 -7.99 28.25 -23.40
N ASP A 424 -7.42 27.13 -23.85
CA ASP A 424 -6.43 27.10 -24.92
C ASP A 424 -6.97 27.68 -26.23
N ARG A 425 -8.21 27.32 -26.60
CA ARG A 425 -8.86 27.85 -27.81
C ARG A 425 -9.14 29.34 -27.70
N LEU A 426 -9.53 29.81 -26.53
CA LEU A 426 -9.83 31.22 -26.30
C LEU A 426 -8.58 32.08 -26.24
N THR A 427 -7.52 31.60 -25.59
CA THR A 427 -6.22 32.28 -25.57
C THR A 427 -5.69 32.42 -27.00
N LEU A 428 -5.79 31.37 -27.81
CA LEU A 428 -5.42 31.41 -29.23
C LEU A 428 -6.27 32.42 -30.01
N ALA A 429 -7.59 32.47 -29.78
CA ALA A 429 -8.47 33.43 -30.45
C ALA A 429 -8.17 34.89 -30.06
N GLU A 430 -7.76 35.13 -28.82
CA GLU A 430 -7.33 36.44 -28.33
C GLU A 430 -5.98 36.86 -28.95
N ASP A 431 -5.01 35.96 -28.99
CA ASP A 431 -3.72 36.19 -29.66
C ASP A 431 -3.91 36.53 -31.16
N LEU A 432 -4.84 35.83 -31.82
CA LEU A 432 -5.23 36.11 -33.20
C LEU A 432 -5.86 37.51 -33.37
N LYS A 433 -6.70 37.95 -32.43
CA LYS A 433 -7.32 39.29 -32.45
C LYS A 433 -6.33 40.41 -32.18
N ASN A 434 -5.36 40.18 -31.30
CA ASN A 434 -4.40 41.19 -30.87
C ASN A 434 -3.23 41.40 -31.86
N GLY A 435 -3.26 40.75 -33.04
CA GLY A 435 -2.27 40.97 -34.09
C GLY A 435 -0.88 40.40 -33.78
N SER A 436 -0.71 39.64 -32.69
CA SER A 436 0.51 38.84 -32.45
C SER A 436 0.61 37.63 -33.41
N ALA A 437 -0.43 37.45 -34.23
CA ALA A 437 -0.66 36.32 -35.10
C ALA A 437 0.40 36.07 -36.19
N ASN A 438 1.25 37.04 -36.56
CA ASN A 438 2.19 36.82 -37.66
C ASN A 438 3.26 35.75 -37.35
N SER A 439 3.59 35.48 -36.08
CA SER A 439 4.47 34.34 -35.73
C SER A 439 3.73 33.01 -35.54
N VAL A 440 2.42 33.05 -35.29
CA VAL A 440 1.57 31.88 -35.01
C VAL A 440 0.91 31.35 -36.29
N ILE A 441 0.58 32.22 -37.24
CA ILE A 441 0.05 31.87 -38.56
C ILE A 441 1.08 31.11 -39.40
N ASP A 442 2.38 31.36 -39.22
CA ASP A 442 3.44 30.59 -39.88
C ASP A 442 3.59 29.17 -39.30
N GLN A 443 3.18 28.94 -38.06
CA GLN A 443 3.04 27.58 -37.49
C GLN A 443 1.69 26.93 -37.85
N ALA A 444 0.60 27.72 -37.94
CA ALA A 444 -0.73 27.21 -38.24
C ALA A 444 -0.97 26.93 -39.74
N LYS A 445 -0.23 27.55 -40.67
CA LYS A 445 -0.29 27.17 -42.10
C LYS A 445 0.23 25.76 -42.40
N VAL A 446 0.90 25.12 -41.43
CA VAL A 446 1.31 23.72 -41.52
C VAL A 446 0.20 22.76 -41.06
N GLU A 447 -0.83 23.26 -40.36
CA GLU A 447 -1.87 22.41 -39.78
C GLU A 447 -3.29 22.98 -40.02
N VAL A 448 -4.10 22.18 -40.71
CA VAL A 448 -5.56 22.29 -40.90
C VAL A 448 -6.03 22.93 -42.22
N GLY A 449 -6.14 22.08 -43.24
CA GLY A 449 -7.15 22.19 -44.29
C GLY A 449 -8.35 21.28 -43.99
N GLY A 450 -9.45 21.88 -43.52
CA GLY A 450 -10.84 21.43 -43.78
C GLY A 450 -11.48 20.40 -42.83
N CYS A 451 -12.51 20.84 -42.08
CA CYS A 451 -13.75 20.06 -41.88
C CYS A 451 -14.86 20.95 -41.31
N ALA A 452 -15.98 21.05 -42.05
CA ALA A 452 -17.23 21.65 -41.61
C ALA A 452 -18.28 20.56 -41.35
N GLY A 453 -19.09 20.75 -40.30
CA GLY A 453 -20.43 20.16 -40.13
C GLY A 453 -20.51 18.76 -39.51
N ALA A 454 -20.82 18.68 -38.21
CA ALA A 454 -21.21 17.43 -37.54
C ALA A 454 -22.72 17.39 -37.28
N SER A 455 -23.40 16.43 -37.91
CA SER A 455 -24.72 15.92 -37.50
C SER A 455 -24.59 14.42 -37.18
N SER A 456 -25.44 13.94 -36.27
CA SER A 456 -25.45 12.64 -35.55
C SER A 456 -24.94 11.36 -36.27
N PRO A 457 -24.37 10.38 -35.53
CA PRO A 457 -23.63 9.29 -36.11
C PRO A 457 -24.55 8.21 -36.69
N LYS A 458 -24.77 8.24 -38.01
CA LYS A 458 -25.20 7.06 -38.78
C LYS A 458 -23.99 6.14 -39.02
N LYS A 459 -24.26 4.83 -39.14
CA LYS A 459 -23.27 3.74 -39.32
C LYS A 459 -22.27 4.06 -40.46
N SER A 460 -21.10 4.59 -40.11
CA SER A 460 -20.01 4.89 -41.04
C SER A 460 -19.36 3.60 -41.54
N LYS A 461 -19.37 3.38 -42.86
CA LYS A 461 -18.54 2.34 -43.50
C LYS A 461 -17.09 2.80 -43.38
N ARG A 462 -16.23 2.03 -42.70
CA ARG A 462 -14.79 2.34 -42.67
C ARG A 462 -14.22 2.20 -44.09
N LEU A 463 -13.60 3.28 -44.55
CA LEU A 463 -12.93 3.37 -45.84
C LEU A 463 -11.47 2.93 -45.67
N SER A 464 -10.96 2.15 -46.61
CA SER A 464 -9.53 1.84 -46.75
C SER A 464 -8.99 2.59 -47.96
N TYR A 465 -7.76 3.08 -47.88
CA TYR A 465 -7.18 3.94 -48.92
C TYR A 465 -6.07 3.18 -49.62
N GLN A 466 -6.22 2.94 -50.92
CA GLN A 466 -5.22 2.25 -51.73
C GLN A 466 -4.34 3.24 -52.46
N VAL A 467 -3.03 3.00 -52.47
CA VAL A 467 -2.04 3.75 -53.24
C VAL A 467 -1.32 2.77 -54.15
N ALA A 468 -1.42 2.96 -55.45
CA ALA A 468 -0.73 2.15 -56.45
C ALA A 468 0.57 2.83 -56.85
N VAL A 469 1.70 2.33 -56.34
CA VAL A 469 3.03 2.87 -56.65
C VAL A 469 3.61 2.15 -57.87
N ARG A 470 4.01 2.93 -58.88
CA ARG A 470 4.73 2.47 -60.08
C ARG A 470 6.21 2.83 -59.93
N GLY A 471 7.09 1.83 -59.91
CA GLY A 471 8.53 2.06 -59.91
C GLY A 471 9.31 1.16 -58.94
N ASN A 472 10.65 1.18 -59.08
CA ASN A 472 11.57 0.39 -58.26
C ASN A 472 11.97 1.10 -56.95
N SER A 473 11.66 2.39 -56.80
CA SER A 473 11.95 3.20 -55.62
C SER A 473 10.65 3.65 -54.96
N ILE A 474 10.52 3.41 -53.66
CA ILE A 474 9.36 3.84 -52.87
C ILE A 474 9.84 4.87 -51.85
N SER A 475 9.27 6.07 -51.92
CA SER A 475 9.52 7.14 -50.95
C SER A 475 8.53 7.03 -49.79
N VAL A 476 9.03 7.00 -48.56
CA VAL A 476 8.21 6.87 -47.34
C VAL A 476 8.21 8.19 -46.58
N PRO A 477 7.04 8.82 -46.33
CA PRO A 477 6.96 10.05 -45.52
C PRO A 477 7.54 9.84 -44.12
N PRO A 478 8.29 10.79 -43.53
CA PRO A 478 8.95 10.64 -42.23
C PRO A 478 8.00 10.82 -41.02
N MET A 479 6.73 10.47 -41.15
CA MET A 479 5.70 10.69 -40.13
C MET A 479 5.08 9.37 -39.70
N CYS A 480 4.56 9.29 -38.47
CA CYS A 480 3.92 8.08 -38.00
C CYS A 480 2.73 7.71 -38.89
N ASN A 481 2.75 6.51 -39.46
CA ASN A 481 1.67 6.01 -40.31
C ASN A 481 0.31 5.81 -39.59
N CYS A 482 0.27 5.96 -38.25
CA CYS A 482 -0.93 5.84 -37.44
C CYS A 482 -1.54 7.20 -37.07
N CYS A 483 -0.72 8.11 -36.51
CA CYS A 483 -1.16 9.37 -35.90
C CYS A 483 -0.49 10.62 -36.50
N LEU A 484 0.31 10.46 -37.56
CA LEU A 484 1.07 11.52 -38.24
C LEU A 484 2.12 12.28 -37.42
N SER A 485 2.28 11.96 -36.13
CA SER A 485 3.35 12.57 -35.32
C SER A 485 4.74 12.23 -35.85
N ALA A 486 5.70 13.13 -35.65
CA ALA A 486 7.10 12.87 -35.99
C ALA A 486 7.57 11.54 -35.37
N SER A 487 8.24 10.71 -36.17
CA SER A 487 8.63 9.37 -35.77
C SER A 487 10.10 9.10 -36.03
N VAL A 488 10.80 8.67 -34.99
CA VAL A 488 12.21 8.22 -35.07
C VAL A 488 12.29 6.70 -35.29
N GLN A 489 11.27 5.96 -34.87
CA GLN A 489 11.25 4.50 -34.97
C GLN A 489 10.66 4.05 -36.31
N LYS A 490 11.20 2.95 -36.83
CA LYS A 490 10.77 2.31 -38.08
C LYS A 490 10.26 0.90 -37.77
N GLU A 491 9.12 0.55 -38.33
CA GLU A 491 8.53 -0.78 -38.29
C GLU A 491 8.68 -1.44 -39.66
N ARG A 492 9.36 -2.58 -39.70
CA ARG A 492 9.54 -3.33 -40.94
C ARG A 492 8.26 -4.08 -41.28
N VAL A 493 7.62 -3.72 -42.38
CA VAL A 493 6.48 -4.43 -42.96
C VAL A 493 6.98 -5.28 -44.12
N SER A 494 6.94 -6.60 -43.95
CA SER A 494 7.31 -7.57 -44.98
C SER A 494 6.07 -8.25 -45.55
N TYR A 495 6.02 -8.38 -46.87
CA TYR A 495 5.01 -9.14 -47.58
C TYR A 495 5.67 -10.20 -48.43
N GLU A 496 5.28 -11.46 -48.20
CA GLU A 496 5.67 -12.59 -49.05
C GLU A 496 4.61 -12.82 -50.12
N TYR A 497 5.05 -12.95 -51.36
CA TYR A 497 4.20 -13.32 -52.48
C TYR A 497 4.89 -14.35 -53.37
N GLN A 498 4.09 -15.20 -54.00
CA GLN A 498 4.57 -16.20 -54.95
C GLN A 498 4.36 -15.69 -56.37
N THR A 499 5.42 -15.67 -57.16
CA THR A 499 5.34 -15.44 -58.62
C THR A 499 5.84 -16.70 -59.31
N GLY A 500 4.91 -17.53 -59.79
CA GLY A 500 5.22 -18.90 -60.21
C GLY A 500 5.73 -19.74 -59.02
N ASN A 501 6.80 -20.50 -59.22
CA ASN A 501 7.41 -21.35 -58.19
C ASN A 501 8.38 -20.62 -57.23
N VAL A 502 8.56 -19.30 -57.39
CA VAL A 502 9.51 -18.52 -56.57
C VAL A 502 8.76 -17.69 -55.54
N LYS A 503 9.06 -17.94 -54.25
CA LYS A 503 8.67 -17.06 -53.14
C LYS A 503 9.56 -15.82 -53.16
N ARG A 504 8.96 -14.63 -53.23
CA ARG A 504 9.66 -13.34 -53.10
C ARG A 504 9.11 -12.62 -51.89
N SER A 505 9.98 -11.94 -51.15
CA SER A 505 9.59 -11.07 -50.05
C SER A 505 9.97 -9.63 -50.38
N ILE A 506 9.06 -8.71 -50.10
CA ILE A 506 9.30 -7.27 -50.18
C ILE A 506 9.15 -6.72 -48.77
N GLY A 507 10.16 -6.03 -48.25
CA GLY A 507 10.16 -5.42 -46.92
C GLY A 507 10.42 -3.92 -46.98
N PHE A 508 9.61 -3.13 -46.29
CA PHE A 508 9.81 -1.69 -46.15
C PHE A 508 9.75 -1.27 -44.68
N ASP A 509 10.52 -0.25 -44.35
CA ASP A 509 10.53 0.34 -43.02
C ASP A 509 9.59 1.55 -42.98
N LEU A 510 8.48 1.43 -42.26
CA LEU A 510 7.50 2.49 -42.10
C LEU A 510 7.69 3.21 -40.75
N PRO A 511 7.67 4.55 -40.71
CA PRO A 511 7.77 5.28 -39.45
C PRO A 511 6.57 5.05 -38.54
N VAL A 512 6.82 4.73 -37.26
CA VAL A 512 5.81 4.57 -36.21
C VAL A 512 6.30 5.21 -34.91
N CYS A 513 5.52 6.12 -34.32
CA CYS A 513 5.93 6.79 -33.08
C CYS A 513 5.89 5.83 -31.87
N LYS A 514 6.68 6.14 -30.84
CA LYS A 514 6.76 5.35 -29.60
C LYS A 514 5.39 5.15 -28.93
N ALA A 515 4.51 6.15 -29.00
CA ALA A 515 3.16 6.08 -28.45
C ALA A 515 2.32 5.01 -29.18
N CYS A 516 2.31 5.00 -30.51
CA CYS A 516 1.57 3.99 -31.29
C CYS A 516 2.15 2.58 -31.13
N VAL A 517 3.48 2.43 -31.03
CA VAL A 517 4.11 1.13 -30.72
C VAL A 517 3.65 0.63 -29.34
N SER A 518 3.68 1.48 -28.32
CA SER A 518 3.24 1.13 -26.98
C SER A 518 1.74 0.79 -26.92
N HIS A 519 0.92 1.49 -27.70
CA HIS A 519 -0.51 1.24 -27.80
C HIS A 519 -0.80 -0.14 -28.43
N ARG A 520 -0.11 -0.48 -29.53
CA ARG A 520 -0.23 -1.82 -30.16
C ARG A 520 0.25 -2.93 -29.24
N ALA A 521 1.34 -2.70 -28.50
CA ALA A 521 1.84 -3.66 -27.52
C ALA A 521 0.82 -3.88 -26.38
N ARG A 522 0.20 -2.80 -25.87
CA ARG A 522 -0.88 -2.89 -24.88
C ARG A 522 -2.10 -3.63 -25.41
N LEU A 523 -2.49 -3.43 -26.68
CA LEU A 523 -3.58 -4.18 -27.31
C LEU A 523 -3.25 -5.68 -27.36
N LYS A 524 -2.05 -6.07 -27.85
CA LYS A 524 -1.61 -7.47 -27.86
C LYS A 524 -1.58 -8.07 -26.46
N TYR A 525 -1.07 -7.33 -25.47
CA TYR A 525 -1.03 -7.77 -24.08
C TYR A 525 -2.45 -7.98 -23.52
N LYS A 526 -3.38 -7.06 -23.77
CA LYS A 526 -4.78 -7.21 -23.35
C LYS A 526 -5.45 -8.42 -24.01
N TYR A 527 -5.19 -8.69 -25.29
CA TYR A 527 -5.68 -9.91 -25.96
C TYR A 527 -5.13 -11.17 -25.31
N PHE A 528 -3.82 -11.18 -25.04
CA PHE A 528 -3.17 -12.31 -24.37
C PHE A 528 -3.73 -12.52 -22.95
N LEU A 529 -3.92 -11.44 -22.19
CA LEU A 529 -4.51 -11.48 -20.85
C LEU A 529 -5.94 -12.00 -20.87
N LEU A 530 -6.75 -11.57 -21.85
CA LEU A 530 -8.11 -12.06 -22.03
C LEU A 530 -8.10 -13.58 -22.27
N ILE A 531 -7.21 -14.10 -23.13
CA ILE A 531 -7.06 -15.55 -23.38
C ILE A 531 -6.68 -16.29 -22.09
N ILE A 532 -5.70 -15.78 -21.33
CA ILE A 532 -5.26 -16.40 -20.07
C ILE A 532 -6.39 -16.45 -19.04
N LEU A 533 -7.04 -15.31 -18.77
CA LEU A 533 -8.10 -15.23 -17.75
C LEU A 533 -9.28 -16.14 -18.10
N THR A 534 -9.60 -16.25 -19.39
CA THR A 534 -10.62 -17.19 -19.86
C THR A 534 -10.22 -18.64 -19.58
N GLY A 535 -8.95 -18.99 -19.82
CA GLY A 535 -8.41 -20.31 -19.52
C GLY A 535 -8.41 -20.65 -18.03
N VAL A 536 -8.03 -19.69 -17.17
CA VAL A 536 -8.05 -19.83 -15.71
C VAL A 536 -9.47 -20.06 -15.20
N ALA A 537 -10.45 -19.29 -15.69
CA ALA A 537 -11.85 -19.44 -15.32
C ALA A 537 -12.42 -20.82 -15.72
N GLY A 538 -12.09 -21.30 -16.93
CA GLY A 538 -12.46 -22.64 -17.38
C GLY A 538 -11.85 -23.73 -16.50
N PHE A 539 -10.57 -23.58 -16.11
CA PHE A 539 -9.87 -24.53 -15.26
C PHE A 539 -10.42 -24.56 -13.82
N SER A 540 -10.68 -23.39 -13.21
CA SER A 540 -11.28 -23.31 -11.87
C SER A 540 -12.70 -23.88 -11.85
N GLY A 541 -13.46 -23.69 -12.93
CA GLY A 541 -14.79 -24.29 -13.09
C GLY A 541 -14.71 -25.81 -13.11
N ALA A 542 -13.76 -26.38 -13.87
CA ALA A 542 -13.53 -27.82 -13.92
C ALA A 542 -13.16 -28.41 -12.54
N ILE A 543 -12.23 -27.78 -11.81
CA ILE A 543 -11.84 -28.22 -10.46
C ILE A 543 -13.02 -28.16 -9.49
N SER A 544 -13.82 -27.10 -9.54
CA SER A 544 -14.97 -26.95 -8.65
C SER A 544 -16.02 -28.03 -8.90
N LEU A 545 -16.29 -28.36 -10.17
CA LEU A 545 -17.19 -29.45 -10.54
C LEU A 545 -16.67 -30.82 -10.09
N MET A 546 -15.35 -31.07 -10.22
CA MET A 546 -14.74 -32.31 -9.72
C MET A 546 -14.90 -32.48 -8.21
N ARG A 547 -14.84 -31.38 -7.44
CA ARG A 547 -15.04 -31.42 -5.98
C ARG A 547 -16.49 -31.65 -5.57
N ILE A 548 -17.44 -31.05 -6.29
CA ILE A 548 -18.86 -31.09 -5.93
C ILE A 548 -19.52 -32.38 -6.41
N ALA A 549 -19.10 -32.94 -7.55
CA ALA A 549 -19.78 -34.05 -8.19
C ALA A 549 -18.78 -35.06 -8.79
N PRO A 550 -18.09 -35.88 -7.97
CA PRO A 550 -17.06 -36.81 -8.43
C PRO A 550 -17.59 -37.92 -9.36
N PHE A 551 -18.91 -38.11 -9.44
CA PHE A 551 -19.56 -39.11 -10.29
C PHE A 551 -19.85 -38.64 -11.71
N ILE A 552 -19.59 -37.37 -12.04
CA ILE A 552 -19.80 -36.84 -13.39
C ILE A 552 -18.70 -37.37 -14.32
N SER A 553 -19.09 -37.94 -15.47
CA SER A 553 -18.10 -38.44 -16.42
C SER A 553 -17.17 -37.33 -16.93
N PRO A 554 -15.89 -37.61 -17.23
CA PRO A 554 -14.92 -36.62 -17.70
C PRO A 554 -15.41 -35.77 -18.89
N SER A 555 -16.26 -36.36 -19.76
CA SER A 555 -16.88 -35.69 -20.89
C SER A 555 -17.74 -34.48 -20.46
N TRP A 556 -18.53 -34.63 -19.40
CA TRP A 556 -19.40 -33.56 -18.89
C TRP A 556 -18.62 -32.46 -18.18
N ILE A 557 -17.53 -32.79 -17.48
CA ILE A 557 -16.61 -31.81 -16.88
C ILE A 557 -15.97 -30.95 -17.98
N SER A 558 -15.61 -31.57 -19.10
CA SER A 558 -15.03 -30.87 -20.25
C SER A 558 -16.02 -29.92 -20.92
N ILE A 559 -17.28 -30.35 -21.09
CA ILE A 559 -18.35 -29.51 -21.67
C ILE A 559 -18.64 -28.31 -20.77
N THR A 560 -18.76 -28.53 -19.47
CA THR A 560 -19.07 -27.45 -18.49
C THR A 560 -17.91 -26.47 -18.36
N ALA A 561 -16.66 -26.93 -18.35
CA ALA A 561 -15.49 -26.06 -18.38
C ALA A 561 -15.43 -25.19 -19.65
N ALA A 562 -15.77 -25.77 -20.82
CA ALA A 562 -15.85 -25.03 -22.07
C ALA A 562 -16.95 -23.95 -22.04
N ILE A 563 -18.13 -24.27 -21.49
CA ILE A 563 -19.22 -23.30 -21.33
C ILE A 563 -18.79 -22.17 -20.38
N ALA A 564 -18.17 -22.48 -19.25
CA ALA A 564 -17.67 -21.50 -18.29
C ALA A 564 -16.62 -20.57 -18.92
N ALA A 565 -15.69 -21.13 -19.71
CA ALA A 565 -14.72 -20.35 -20.46
C ALA A 565 -15.39 -19.40 -21.47
N VAL A 566 -16.37 -19.88 -22.25
CA VAL A 566 -17.11 -19.01 -23.19
C VAL A 566 -17.84 -17.87 -22.47
N PHE A 567 -18.44 -18.15 -21.31
CA PHE A 567 -19.14 -17.15 -20.51
C PHE A 567 -18.17 -16.12 -19.91
N ALA A 568 -17.05 -16.59 -19.35
CA ALA A 568 -16.00 -15.73 -18.84
C ALA A 568 -15.39 -14.84 -19.93
N TYR A 569 -15.17 -15.37 -21.14
CA TYR A 569 -14.72 -14.59 -22.29
C TYR A 569 -15.69 -13.47 -22.64
N ALA A 570 -16.99 -13.79 -22.73
CA ALA A 570 -18.01 -12.81 -23.06
C ALA A 570 -18.08 -11.69 -22.02
N LEU A 571 -18.02 -12.06 -20.74
CA LEU A 571 -18.09 -11.14 -19.61
C LEU A 571 -16.83 -10.27 -19.49
N LEU A 572 -15.63 -10.86 -19.62
CA LEU A 572 -14.36 -10.11 -19.64
C LEU A 572 -14.26 -9.17 -20.84
N ASN A 573 -14.81 -9.56 -21.99
CA ASN A 573 -14.84 -8.71 -23.18
C ASN A 573 -15.79 -7.51 -23.02
N GLU A 574 -16.82 -7.58 -22.16
CA GLU A 574 -17.61 -6.41 -21.77
C GLU A 574 -16.95 -5.59 -20.66
N LEU A 575 -16.31 -6.22 -19.68
CA LEU A 575 -15.71 -5.55 -18.52
C LEU A 575 -14.38 -4.85 -18.80
N ILE A 576 -13.65 -5.24 -19.85
CA ILE A 576 -12.36 -4.63 -20.20
C ILE A 576 -12.60 -3.65 -21.36
N PRO A 577 -12.96 -2.39 -21.10
CA PRO A 577 -13.17 -1.41 -22.16
C PRO A 577 -11.86 -1.21 -22.93
N PHE A 578 -11.94 -1.40 -24.24
CA PHE A 578 -10.91 -0.91 -25.15
C PHE A 578 -11.13 0.59 -25.28
N ALA A 579 -10.19 1.39 -24.79
CA ALA A 579 -10.21 2.84 -25.01
C ALA A 579 -10.39 3.09 -26.51
N GLY A 580 -11.51 3.73 -26.87
CA GLY A 580 -11.79 4.10 -28.25
C GLY A 580 -10.68 5.03 -28.72
N VAL A 581 -9.90 4.58 -29.69
CA VAL A 581 -8.96 5.48 -30.36
C VAL A 581 -9.78 6.36 -31.30
N ASP A 582 -9.46 7.66 -31.36
CA ASP A 582 -10.17 8.60 -32.22
C ASP A 582 -10.15 8.14 -33.70
N GLU A 583 -11.05 8.68 -34.51
CA GLU A 583 -11.14 8.32 -35.94
C GLU A 583 -9.91 8.75 -36.76
N SER A 584 -9.06 9.61 -36.22
CA SER A 584 -7.80 10.03 -36.85
C SER A 584 -6.67 9.00 -36.68
N HIS A 585 -6.87 7.97 -35.86
CA HIS A 585 -5.91 6.87 -35.68
C HIS A 585 -6.26 5.63 -36.50
N GLY A 586 -5.27 5.10 -37.23
CA GLY A 586 -5.36 3.79 -37.87
C GLY A 586 -5.39 2.66 -36.84
N SER A 587 -6.59 2.21 -36.43
CA SER A 587 -6.77 1.22 -35.34
C SER A 587 -6.60 -0.25 -35.76
N SER A 588 -5.93 -0.55 -36.88
CA SER A 588 -5.71 -1.93 -37.36
C SER A 588 -4.39 -2.51 -36.86
N GLU A 589 -4.34 -3.84 -36.68
CA GLU A 589 -3.12 -4.58 -36.26
C GLU A 589 -1.90 -4.30 -37.14
N GLY A 590 -2.12 -3.88 -38.40
CA GLY A 590 -1.12 -3.25 -39.25
C GLY A 590 -1.70 -1.97 -39.85
N SER A 591 -0.92 -0.88 -39.83
CA SER A 591 -1.28 0.42 -40.43
C SER A 591 -1.27 0.39 -41.95
N VAL A 592 -0.53 -0.54 -42.54
CA VAL A 592 -0.35 -0.71 -43.99
C VAL A 592 -0.43 -2.19 -44.33
N LYS A 593 -1.17 -2.52 -45.39
CA LYS A 593 -1.24 -3.86 -45.98
C LYS A 593 -0.87 -3.78 -47.45
N ILE A 594 -0.02 -4.68 -47.94
CA ILE A 594 0.23 -4.79 -49.38
C ILE A 594 -0.86 -5.70 -49.95
N SER A 595 -1.75 -5.16 -50.78
CA SER A 595 -2.88 -5.92 -51.34
C SER A 595 -2.50 -6.67 -52.62
N THR A 596 -1.53 -6.16 -53.38
CA THR A 596 -1.02 -6.79 -54.61
C THR A 596 0.41 -6.32 -54.87
N ALA A 597 1.32 -7.26 -55.13
CA ALA A 597 2.69 -6.99 -55.54
C ALA A 597 2.91 -7.56 -56.96
N GLY A 598 2.71 -6.73 -57.98
CA GLY A 598 3.05 -7.06 -59.36
C GLY A 598 4.49 -6.66 -59.70
N THR A 599 5.02 -7.12 -60.84
CA THR A 599 6.37 -6.77 -61.30
C THR A 599 6.58 -5.27 -61.54
N HIS A 600 5.50 -4.50 -61.77
CA HIS A 600 5.57 -3.07 -62.06
C HIS A 600 4.68 -2.18 -61.17
N ILE A 601 3.77 -2.76 -60.40
CA ILE A 601 2.80 -2.02 -59.56
C ILE A 601 2.68 -2.71 -58.21
N THR A 602 2.92 -1.97 -57.14
CA THR A 602 2.63 -2.41 -55.76
C THR A 602 1.50 -1.58 -55.19
N ILE A 603 0.44 -2.24 -54.72
CA ILE A 603 -0.72 -1.58 -54.14
C ILE A 603 -0.64 -1.67 -52.61
N PHE A 604 -0.57 -0.50 -51.97
CA PHE A 604 -0.56 -0.33 -50.52
C PHE A 604 -1.94 0.10 -50.04
N GLU A 605 -2.48 -0.60 -49.05
CA GLU A 605 -3.76 -0.29 -48.40
C GLU A 605 -3.48 0.29 -47.01
N PHE A 606 -3.86 1.54 -46.81
CA PHE A 606 -3.67 2.31 -45.58
C PHE A 606 -4.99 2.44 -44.80
N ALA A 607 -4.88 2.40 -43.47
CA ALA A 607 -6.01 2.66 -42.57
C ALA A 607 -6.21 4.16 -42.28
N ASN A 608 -5.15 4.97 -42.35
CA ASN A 608 -5.20 6.41 -42.14
C ASN A 608 -5.26 7.15 -43.50
N PRO A 609 -6.33 7.91 -43.81
CA PRO A 609 -6.47 8.65 -45.07
C PRO A 609 -5.37 9.66 -45.32
N LEU A 610 -5.01 10.41 -44.28
CA LEU A 610 -4.04 11.50 -44.37
C LEU A 610 -2.65 10.94 -44.69
N TYR A 611 -2.28 9.83 -44.04
CA TYR A 611 -1.02 9.16 -44.36
C TYR A 611 -1.03 8.57 -45.77
N ALA A 612 -2.18 8.01 -46.21
CA ALA A 612 -2.32 7.51 -47.58
C ALA A 612 -2.07 8.61 -48.62
N ASN A 613 -2.63 9.80 -48.40
CA ASN A 613 -2.45 10.96 -49.28
C ASN A 613 -0.98 11.41 -49.32
N LEU A 614 -0.32 11.51 -48.16
CA LEU A 614 1.09 11.88 -48.08
C LEU A 614 2.01 10.85 -48.75
N PHE A 615 1.68 9.57 -48.57
CA PHE A 615 2.39 8.48 -49.21
C PHE A 615 2.20 8.49 -50.72
N ALA A 616 0.98 8.76 -51.20
CA ALA A 616 0.69 8.90 -52.62
C ALA A 616 1.43 10.09 -53.24
N GLN A 617 1.42 11.26 -52.58
CA GLN A 617 2.15 12.45 -53.01
C GLN A 617 3.66 12.19 -53.10
N SER A 618 4.24 11.49 -52.11
CA SER A 618 5.68 11.17 -52.10
C SER A 618 6.11 10.21 -53.21
N ASN A 619 5.15 9.50 -53.82
CA ASN A 619 5.39 8.50 -54.86
C ASN A 619 4.71 8.86 -56.20
N GLU A 620 4.33 10.12 -56.40
CA GLU A 620 3.66 10.61 -57.62
C GLU A 620 2.47 9.71 -58.04
N SER A 621 1.72 9.25 -57.04
CA SER A 621 0.62 8.28 -57.18
C SER A 621 -0.71 8.88 -56.72
N GLU A 622 -1.82 8.26 -57.10
CA GLU A 622 -3.15 8.67 -56.64
C GLU A 622 -3.66 7.75 -55.52
N THR A 623 -4.32 8.34 -54.52
CA THR A 623 -5.09 7.60 -53.51
C THR A 623 -6.45 7.22 -54.07
N LYS A 624 -6.73 5.92 -54.14
CA LYS A 624 -8.05 5.39 -54.43
C LYS A 624 -8.75 4.96 -53.16
N THR A 625 -9.87 5.60 -52.84
CA THR A 625 -10.74 5.15 -51.76
C THR A 625 -11.39 3.84 -52.17
N VAL A 626 -11.12 2.78 -51.41
CA VAL A 626 -11.75 1.47 -51.61
C VAL A 626 -12.67 1.23 -50.43
N SER A 627 -13.97 1.15 -50.71
CA SER A 627 -14.93 0.64 -49.75
C SER A 627 -14.69 -0.86 -49.59
N SER A 628 -13.77 -1.26 -48.73
CA SER A 628 -13.62 -2.66 -48.39
C SER A 628 -14.81 -3.05 -47.51
N TRP A 629 -15.54 -4.09 -47.91
CA TRP A 629 -16.52 -4.78 -47.07
C TRP A 629 -15.76 -5.56 -45.99
N ARG A 630 -15.03 -4.86 -45.12
CA ARG A 630 -14.50 -5.47 -43.90
C ARG A 630 -15.60 -5.41 -42.87
N HIS A 631 -16.11 -6.58 -42.49
CA HIS A 631 -16.84 -6.73 -41.23
C HIS A 631 -15.98 -6.11 -40.13
N SER A 632 -16.53 -5.14 -39.42
CA SER A 632 -15.86 -4.40 -38.37
C SER A 632 -15.33 -5.38 -37.31
N ARG A 633 -13.99 -5.51 -37.20
CA ARG A 633 -13.36 -6.23 -36.08
C ARG A 633 -13.44 -5.48 -34.74
N THR A 634 -14.16 -4.35 -34.67
CA THR A 634 -14.23 -3.50 -33.46
C THR A 634 -15.64 -3.18 -32.96
N LYS A 635 -16.70 -3.74 -33.54
CA LYS A 635 -18.03 -3.71 -32.89
C LYS A 635 -18.41 -5.11 -32.50
N LYS A 636 -18.45 -5.36 -31.18
CA LYS A 636 -18.72 -6.63 -30.49
C LYS A 636 -18.10 -7.79 -31.27
N PHE A 637 -16.89 -8.22 -30.90
CA PHE A 637 -16.34 -9.50 -31.38
C PHE A 637 -17.48 -10.51 -31.36
N SER A 638 -18.02 -10.85 -32.53
CA SER A 638 -18.99 -11.92 -32.57
C SER A 638 -18.24 -13.11 -32.03
N ILE A 639 -18.85 -13.79 -31.08
CA ILE A 639 -18.29 -14.85 -30.23
C ILE A 639 -17.64 -16.00 -31.05
N LEU A 640 -17.70 -15.93 -32.38
CA LEU A 640 -17.29 -16.92 -33.37
C LEU A 640 -16.37 -16.36 -34.47
N SER A 641 -15.42 -15.45 -34.15
CA SER A 641 -14.31 -15.30 -35.10
C SER A 641 -13.60 -16.65 -35.22
N LYS A 642 -13.54 -17.24 -36.42
CA LYS A 642 -13.05 -18.62 -36.63
C LYS A 642 -11.71 -18.88 -35.96
N SER A 643 -10.82 -17.90 -35.92
CA SER A 643 -9.52 -18.00 -35.25
C SER A 643 -9.60 -18.01 -33.71
N GLY A 644 -10.46 -17.17 -33.12
CA GLY A 644 -10.65 -17.15 -31.67
C GLY A 644 -11.32 -18.41 -31.16
N PHE A 645 -12.32 -18.91 -31.89
CA PHE A 645 -13.01 -20.16 -31.57
C PHE A 645 -12.07 -21.37 -31.69
N PHE A 646 -11.23 -21.44 -32.73
CA PHE A 646 -10.22 -22.50 -32.86
C PHE A 646 -9.18 -22.47 -31.73
N SER A 647 -8.72 -21.28 -31.33
CA SER A 647 -7.78 -21.15 -30.20
C SER A 647 -8.40 -21.64 -28.89
N LEU A 648 -9.69 -21.36 -28.67
CA LEU A 648 -10.46 -21.83 -27.52
C LEU A 648 -10.62 -23.36 -27.54
N LEU A 649 -10.94 -23.96 -28.69
CA LEU A 649 -11.04 -25.41 -28.85
C LEU A 649 -9.70 -26.13 -28.62
N ILE A 650 -8.59 -25.56 -29.12
CA ILE A 650 -7.25 -26.12 -28.89
C ILE A 650 -6.90 -26.04 -27.40
N SER A 651 -7.18 -24.91 -26.76
CA SER A 651 -6.93 -24.73 -25.32
C SER A 651 -7.78 -25.70 -24.48
N ALA A 652 -9.05 -25.89 -24.85
CA ALA A 652 -9.92 -26.87 -24.23
C ALA A 652 -9.37 -28.30 -24.40
N GLY A 653 -8.95 -28.68 -25.62
CA GLY A 653 -8.37 -30.00 -25.90
C GLY A 653 -7.10 -30.30 -25.11
N VAL A 654 -6.19 -29.32 -24.97
CA VAL A 654 -4.97 -29.47 -24.16
C VAL A 654 -5.32 -29.67 -22.68
N LEU A 655 -6.32 -28.95 -22.16
CA LEU A 655 -6.81 -29.14 -20.80
C LEU A 655 -7.48 -30.51 -20.60
N THR A 656 -8.21 -31.03 -21.59
CA THR A 656 -8.81 -32.36 -21.52
C THR A 656 -7.76 -33.45 -21.38
N VAL A 657 -6.68 -33.36 -22.18
CA VAL A 657 -5.56 -34.30 -22.12
C VAL A 657 -4.83 -34.18 -20.79
N GLY A 658 -4.56 -32.97 -20.31
CA GLY A 658 -3.92 -32.75 -19.01
C GLY A 658 -4.73 -33.28 -17.83
N LEU A 659 -6.05 -33.08 -17.82
CA LEU A 659 -6.95 -33.61 -16.79
C LEU A 659 -7.09 -35.13 -16.85
N TRP A 660 -7.04 -35.72 -18.05
CA TRP A 660 -7.01 -37.18 -18.21
C TRP A 660 -5.75 -37.79 -17.57
N PHE A 661 -4.56 -37.24 -17.86
CA PHE A 661 -3.32 -37.67 -17.21
C PHE A 661 -3.31 -37.45 -15.69
N TYR A 662 -3.89 -36.34 -15.21
CA TYR A 662 -4.01 -36.07 -13.78
C TYR A 662 -4.93 -37.07 -13.07
N TRP A 663 -6.08 -37.41 -13.68
CA TRP A 663 -7.00 -38.41 -13.17
C TRP A 663 -6.36 -39.81 -13.12
N GLU A 664 -5.64 -40.17 -14.18
CA GLU A 664 -4.91 -41.45 -14.26
C GLU A 664 -3.79 -41.52 -13.21
N SER A 665 -3.16 -40.39 -12.88
CA SER A 665 -2.17 -40.30 -11.79
C SER A 665 -2.78 -40.42 -10.40
N MET A 666 -4.01 -39.92 -10.18
CA MET A 666 -4.74 -40.04 -8.90
C MET A 666 -5.26 -41.47 -8.64
N ALA A 667 -5.44 -42.30 -9.69
CA ALA A 667 -5.92 -43.68 -9.57
C ALA A 667 -4.91 -44.65 -8.92
N HIS A 668 -3.71 -44.18 -8.57
CA HIS A 668 -2.63 -44.97 -7.97
C HIS A 668 -2.28 -44.54 -6.53
N ALA A 669 -3.26 -44.21 -5.70
CA ALA A 669 -3.03 -43.97 -4.28
C ALA A 669 -2.68 -45.29 -3.56
N LYS A 670 -1.57 -45.30 -2.82
CA LYS A 670 -1.14 -46.40 -1.95
C LYS A 670 -1.55 -46.11 -0.51
N VAL A 671 -2.17 -47.07 0.16
CA VAL A 671 -2.49 -46.96 1.60
C VAL A 671 -1.62 -47.95 2.37
N TYR A 672 -1.03 -47.45 3.46
CA TYR A 672 -0.24 -48.23 4.41
C TYR A 672 -1.08 -48.44 5.67
N VAL A 673 -1.23 -49.69 6.10
CA VAL A 673 -2.02 -50.07 7.28
C VAL A 673 -1.11 -50.74 8.30
N ASP A 674 -1.07 -50.21 9.53
CA ASP A 674 -0.34 -50.80 10.65
C ASP A 674 -1.29 -51.59 11.55
N ASN A 675 -1.02 -52.88 11.73
CA ASN A 675 -1.79 -53.74 12.64
C ASN A 675 -1.20 -53.70 14.06
N ALA A 676 -1.78 -52.86 14.92
CA ALA A 676 -1.37 -52.76 16.32
C ALA A 676 -1.89 -53.91 17.20
N TYR A 677 -2.71 -54.83 16.67
CA TYR A 677 -3.21 -55.97 17.41
C TYR A 677 -2.18 -57.10 17.46
N ASP A 678 -2.26 -57.91 18.51
CA ASP A 678 -1.50 -59.15 18.70
C ASP A 678 -2.08 -60.35 17.92
N ARG A 679 -3.10 -60.10 17.08
CA ARG A 679 -3.70 -61.08 16.15
C ARG A 679 -3.80 -60.57 14.71
N GLU A 680 -3.96 -61.50 13.76
CA GLU A 680 -4.14 -61.21 12.34
C GLU A 680 -5.54 -60.59 12.07
N ILE A 681 -5.61 -59.55 11.23
CA ILE A 681 -6.86 -58.87 10.82
C ILE A 681 -7.06 -58.99 9.31
N GLU A 682 -8.31 -59.04 8.86
CA GLU A 682 -8.67 -59.16 7.45
C GLU A 682 -9.28 -57.86 6.93
N LEU A 683 -8.66 -57.29 5.89
CA LEU A 683 -9.12 -56.08 5.22
C LEU A 683 -9.76 -56.45 3.87
N SER A 684 -11.02 -56.06 3.66
CA SER A 684 -11.73 -56.30 2.39
C SER A 684 -12.04 -54.98 1.69
N LEU A 685 -11.55 -54.83 0.45
CA LEU A 685 -11.74 -53.61 -0.33
C LEU A 685 -12.94 -53.72 -1.28
N GLY A 686 -14.14 -53.79 -0.71
CA GLY A 686 -15.40 -53.79 -1.46
C GLY A 686 -15.98 -55.17 -1.77
N HIS A 687 -17.27 -55.20 -2.12
CA HIS A 687 -18.02 -56.43 -2.40
C HIS A 687 -17.44 -57.20 -3.59
N GLY A 688 -16.70 -58.27 -3.32
CA GLY A 688 -16.09 -59.17 -4.31
C GLY A 688 -14.57 -59.01 -4.48
N ALA A 689 -13.91 -58.16 -3.69
CA ALA A 689 -12.47 -57.93 -3.79
C ALA A 689 -11.62 -58.90 -2.96
N LYS A 690 -10.32 -58.93 -3.29
CA LYS A 690 -9.29 -59.70 -2.59
C LYS A 690 -9.26 -59.31 -1.10
N VAL A 691 -9.38 -60.30 -0.23
CA VAL A 691 -9.20 -60.13 1.22
C VAL A 691 -7.71 -60.15 1.53
N TYR A 692 -7.22 -59.11 2.18
CA TYR A 692 -5.83 -58.99 2.61
C TYR A 692 -5.73 -59.35 4.08
N LYS A 693 -4.99 -60.40 4.40
CA LYS A 693 -4.71 -60.76 5.79
C LYS A 693 -3.46 -60.02 6.26
N ILE A 694 -3.56 -59.29 7.36
CA ILE A 694 -2.49 -58.48 7.93
C ILE A 694 -2.05 -59.13 9.24
N PRO A 695 -0.84 -59.71 9.33
CA PRO A 695 -0.38 -60.40 10.53
C PRO A 695 -0.18 -59.44 11.71
N PRO A 696 -0.08 -59.96 12.95
CA PRO A 696 0.12 -59.13 14.14
C PRO A 696 1.51 -58.49 14.23
N GLY A 697 1.56 -57.26 14.73
CA GLY A 697 2.76 -56.42 14.79
C GLY A 697 2.86 -55.40 13.65
N LEU A 698 3.84 -54.48 13.72
CA LEU A 698 4.09 -53.44 12.71
C LEU A 698 4.50 -54.07 11.37
N SER A 699 3.50 -54.45 10.57
CA SER A 699 3.67 -54.92 9.20
C SER A 699 2.95 -53.97 8.26
N THR A 700 3.71 -53.28 7.43
CA THR A 700 3.17 -52.35 6.44
C THR A 700 2.88 -53.12 5.14
N ILE A 701 1.61 -53.19 4.74
CA ILE A 701 1.19 -53.83 3.48
C ILE A 701 0.76 -52.76 2.47
N GLU A 702 1.28 -52.83 1.24
CA GLU A 702 0.85 -51.95 0.15
C GLU A 702 -0.44 -52.49 -0.47
N VAL A 703 -1.51 -51.68 -0.44
CA VAL A 703 -2.77 -52.03 -1.11
C VAL A 703 -3.15 -50.94 -2.12
N PRO A 704 -3.41 -51.28 -3.40
CA PRO A 704 -3.88 -50.32 -4.40
C PRO A 704 -5.36 -50.01 -4.15
N VAL A 705 -5.68 -48.75 -3.88
CA VAL A 705 -7.07 -48.35 -3.58
C VAL A 705 -7.77 -47.89 -4.84
N ALA A 706 -8.61 -48.77 -5.39
CA ALA A 706 -9.73 -48.36 -6.24
C ALA A 706 -11.04 -48.78 -5.53
N ALA A 707 -11.40 -48.14 -4.42
CA ALA A 707 -12.66 -48.43 -3.75
C ALA A 707 -13.14 -47.25 -2.89
N HIS A 708 -14.21 -46.58 -3.33
CA HIS A 708 -15.24 -46.16 -2.39
C HIS A 708 -15.95 -47.45 -1.93
N ASN A 709 -16.07 -47.67 -0.61
CA ASN A 709 -16.60 -48.88 0.07
C ASN A 709 -15.53 -49.90 0.53
N ALA A 710 -14.55 -49.48 1.33
CA ALA A 710 -13.71 -50.42 2.09
C ALA A 710 -14.43 -50.83 3.40
N GLU A 711 -14.45 -52.13 3.69
CA GLU A 711 -15.01 -52.69 4.93
C GLU A 711 -13.89 -53.31 5.77
N PHE A 712 -13.90 -53.00 7.07
CA PHE A 712 -12.99 -53.61 8.04
C PHE A 712 -13.69 -54.79 8.71
N ILE A 713 -13.03 -55.96 8.77
CA ILE A 713 -13.60 -57.18 9.37
C ILE A 713 -12.72 -57.63 10.54
N ASP A 714 -13.29 -57.62 11.75
CA ASP A 714 -12.63 -58.13 12.96
C ASP A 714 -13.52 -59.16 13.65
N GLY A 715 -13.02 -60.39 13.80
CA GLY A 715 -13.73 -61.49 14.46
C GLY A 715 -15.12 -61.78 13.88
N GLY A 716 -15.33 -61.58 12.57
CA GLY A 716 -16.61 -61.79 11.88
C GLY A 716 -17.61 -60.63 11.95
N LYS A 717 -17.22 -59.47 12.51
CA LYS A 717 -18.03 -58.24 12.48
C LYS A 717 -17.51 -57.28 11.41
N HIS A 718 -18.44 -56.75 10.61
CA HIS A 718 -18.17 -55.83 9.51
C HIS A 718 -18.34 -54.38 9.98
N TYR A 719 -17.38 -53.52 9.66
CA TYR A 719 -17.39 -52.09 9.95
C TYR A 719 -17.23 -51.30 8.65
N ASP A 720 -18.22 -50.46 8.35
CA ASP A 720 -18.34 -49.69 7.11
C ASP A 720 -17.59 -48.35 7.26
N ILE A 721 -16.56 -48.09 6.44
CA ILE A 721 -15.78 -46.84 6.52
C ILE A 721 -16.50 -45.77 5.69
N LYS A 722 -17.58 -45.21 6.22
CA LYS A 722 -18.30 -44.10 5.60
C LYS A 722 -18.04 -42.81 6.37
N GLU A 723 -17.55 -41.81 5.64
CA GLU A 723 -17.24 -40.41 6.05
C GLU A 723 -15.88 -40.17 6.73
N LEU A 724 -14.85 -39.97 5.92
CA LEU A 724 -13.60 -39.31 6.29
C LEU A 724 -13.68 -37.84 5.84
N ASN A 725 -13.78 -36.90 6.79
CA ASN A 725 -13.79 -35.47 6.51
C ASN A 725 -12.39 -34.88 6.76
N ILE A 726 -11.83 -34.18 5.78
CA ILE A 726 -10.43 -33.72 5.78
C ILE A 726 -10.34 -32.34 6.43
N SER A 727 -9.73 -32.25 7.61
CA SER A 727 -9.34 -30.99 8.26
C SER A 727 -7.89 -30.62 7.89
N SER A 728 -7.63 -29.33 7.65
CA SER A 728 -6.32 -28.79 7.26
C SER A 728 -5.25 -28.79 8.37
N SER A 729 -5.53 -29.36 9.55
CA SER A 729 -4.61 -29.41 10.69
C SER A 729 -3.90 -30.76 10.92
N GLY A 730 -4.07 -31.75 10.03
CA GLY A 730 -3.25 -32.97 10.06
C GLY A 730 -3.56 -33.97 11.19
N GLU A 731 -4.74 -33.91 11.81
CA GLU A 731 -5.21 -34.97 12.72
C GLU A 731 -6.54 -35.54 12.25
N TRP A 732 -6.63 -36.88 12.29
CA TRP A 732 -7.81 -37.64 11.90
C TRP A 732 -8.61 -38.00 13.16
N LEU A 733 -9.90 -37.69 13.18
CA LEU A 733 -10.82 -38.17 14.21
C LEU A 733 -11.90 -39.05 13.57
N LEU A 734 -11.94 -40.31 13.98
CA LEU A 734 -13.06 -41.21 13.78
C LEU A 734 -13.90 -41.20 15.06
N ASN A 735 -15.18 -40.89 14.94
CA ASN A 735 -16.15 -41.04 16.03
C ASN A 735 -17.02 -42.26 15.73
N PRO A 736 -16.90 -43.32 16.53
CA PRO A 736 -18.11 -43.82 17.14
C PRO A 736 -17.89 -44.12 18.63
N GLY A 737 -18.91 -43.82 19.43
CA GLY A 737 -18.90 -43.96 20.87
C GLY A 737 -18.52 -45.36 21.37
N ARG A 738 -17.24 -45.54 21.69
CA ARG A 738 -16.65 -46.13 22.90
C ARG A 738 -15.14 -46.24 22.69
N GLN A 739 -14.40 -45.84 23.73
CA GLN A 739 -12.95 -45.86 23.90
C GLN A 739 -12.17 -46.70 22.88
N ASN A 740 -11.57 -46.05 21.88
CA ASN A 740 -10.24 -46.31 21.29
C ASN A 740 -10.00 -45.31 20.14
N PHE A 741 -8.79 -44.73 20.07
CA PHE A 741 -8.38 -43.77 19.04
C PHE A 741 -7.45 -44.44 18.03
N TYR A 742 -7.55 -44.06 16.75
CA TYR A 742 -6.69 -44.54 15.65
C TYR A 742 -5.80 -43.40 15.14
N THR A 743 -4.59 -43.71 14.69
CA THR A 743 -3.68 -42.72 14.08
C THR A 743 -3.14 -43.27 12.76
N ILE A 744 -3.49 -42.62 11.65
CA ILE A 744 -2.89 -42.88 10.33
C ILE A 744 -1.68 -41.96 10.19
N LYS A 745 -0.47 -42.52 10.01
CA LYS A 745 0.78 -41.74 10.06
C LYS A 745 1.23 -41.12 8.74
N GLU A 746 0.88 -41.64 7.57
CA GLU A 746 1.39 -41.06 6.31
C GLU A 746 0.59 -41.48 5.06
N ILE A 747 0.34 -40.52 4.15
CA ILE A 747 -0.12 -40.76 2.77
C ILE A 747 0.96 -40.20 1.83
N LYS A 748 1.57 -41.05 0.99
CA LYS A 748 2.53 -40.61 -0.03
C LYS A 748 1.94 -40.73 -1.43
N TYR A 749 1.97 -39.63 -2.17
CA TYR A 749 1.69 -39.60 -3.60
C TYR A 749 2.97 -39.94 -4.38
N GLY A 750 2.96 -41.04 -5.13
CA GLY A 750 4.10 -41.41 -5.97
C GLY A 750 4.06 -40.66 -7.29
N ASN A 751 5.00 -39.75 -7.55
CA ASN A 751 5.25 -39.23 -8.89
C ASN A 751 6.39 -40.00 -9.56
N ALA A 752 6.11 -40.53 -10.74
CA ALA A 752 7.05 -41.25 -11.58
C ALA A 752 7.99 -40.32 -12.36
N SER A 753 9.30 -40.60 -12.25
CA SER A 753 10.39 -40.43 -13.23
C SER A 753 10.71 -39.04 -13.83
N ARG A 754 11.91 -38.53 -13.55
CA ARG A 754 13.08 -38.48 -14.50
C ARG A 754 14.26 -37.73 -13.86
N GLU A 755 15.42 -38.39 -13.78
CA GLU A 755 16.72 -37.75 -13.53
C GLU A 755 17.06 -36.75 -14.65
N PRO A 756 17.82 -35.68 -14.34
CA PRO A 756 19.21 -35.70 -14.79
C PRO A 756 20.24 -35.19 -13.76
N GLN A 757 21.46 -35.63 -14.05
CA GLN A 757 22.76 -35.51 -13.39
C GLN A 757 23.18 -34.10 -12.92
N ASP A 758 23.83 -34.10 -11.75
CA ASP A 758 24.95 -33.29 -11.26
C ASP A 758 25.10 -31.82 -11.73
N TYR A 759 25.00 -30.88 -10.78
CA TYR A 759 26.16 -30.14 -10.24
C TYR A 759 25.77 -29.26 -9.04
N ASN A 760 26.45 -29.52 -7.91
CA ASN A 760 26.78 -28.67 -6.75
C ASN A 760 25.97 -27.38 -6.48
N LEU A 761 25.22 -27.37 -5.37
CA LEU A 761 25.22 -26.30 -4.35
C LEU A 761 24.84 -26.92 -3.00
N GLY A 762 25.69 -26.72 -1.99
CA GLY A 762 25.58 -27.35 -0.67
C GLY A 762 24.38 -26.86 0.13
N ASN A 763 23.70 -27.79 0.81
CA ASN A 763 22.74 -27.50 1.87
C ASN A 763 22.67 -28.70 2.85
N PRO A 764 23.15 -28.59 4.10
CA PRO A 764 23.03 -29.65 5.09
C PRO A 764 21.76 -29.43 5.92
N LEU A 765 20.64 -29.99 5.46
CA LEU A 765 19.43 -30.14 6.27
C LEU A 765 18.92 -31.56 6.13
N LEU A 766 19.55 -32.51 6.83
CA LEU A 766 18.97 -33.80 7.20
C LEU A 766 19.86 -34.46 8.29
N SER A 767 19.76 -33.97 9.52
CA SER A 767 20.04 -34.79 10.70
C SER A 767 19.28 -34.22 11.90
N LYS A 768 18.22 -34.91 12.33
CA LYS A 768 17.74 -35.06 13.72
C LYS A 768 16.24 -35.38 13.75
N ILE A 769 15.91 -36.66 13.67
CA ILE A 769 14.84 -37.25 14.50
C ILE A 769 15.30 -38.67 14.84
N SER A 770 15.87 -38.86 16.02
CA SER A 770 16.06 -40.16 16.69
C SER A 770 16.79 -39.91 18.01
N ALA A 771 16.04 -39.73 19.09
CA ALA A 771 16.43 -40.09 20.45
C ALA A 771 15.28 -39.72 21.38
N ASP A 772 14.35 -40.66 21.58
CA ASP A 772 13.65 -40.84 22.85
C ASP A 772 12.95 -42.19 22.79
N TYR A 773 13.66 -43.26 23.17
CA TYR A 773 13.04 -44.47 23.73
C TYR A 773 14.10 -45.36 24.44
N ILE A 774 13.75 -45.74 25.68
CA ILE A 774 14.19 -46.91 26.47
C ILE A 774 15.48 -46.78 27.29
N PHE A 775 15.32 -46.69 28.62
CA PHE A 775 15.76 -47.76 29.52
C PHE A 775 14.68 -48.07 30.56
N THR A 776 14.09 -49.25 30.45
CA THR A 776 13.32 -49.94 31.49
C THR A 776 14.26 -50.84 32.29
N ARG A 777 14.61 -50.44 33.52
CA ARG A 777 14.82 -51.26 34.74
C ARG A 777 15.59 -50.46 35.82
N PRO A 778 15.26 -50.60 37.12
CA PRO A 778 15.87 -49.81 38.18
C PRO A 778 17.16 -50.46 38.71
N PRO A 779 18.18 -49.68 39.12
CA PRO A 779 19.17 -50.15 40.07
C PRO A 779 18.69 -49.92 41.50
N LYS A 780 18.95 -50.91 42.35
CA LYS A 780 18.84 -50.83 43.81
C LYS A 780 19.79 -49.76 44.37
N SER A 781 19.25 -48.90 45.23
CA SER A 781 19.92 -48.10 46.26
C SER A 781 21.20 -47.34 45.88
N ILE A 782 21.12 -46.02 45.81
CA ILE A 782 22.23 -45.12 46.14
C ILE A 782 21.71 -44.07 47.13
N SER A 783 22.27 -44.10 48.34
CA SER A 783 22.08 -43.05 49.33
C SER A 783 22.96 -41.86 49.00
N THR A 784 22.41 -40.64 49.06
CA THR A 784 23.22 -39.45 49.35
C THR A 784 22.49 -38.58 50.37
N LYS A 785 23.17 -38.39 51.50
CA LYS A 785 22.89 -37.40 52.53
C LYS A 785 23.20 -36.01 51.98
N SER A 786 22.23 -35.08 52.04
CA SER A 786 22.42 -33.70 52.51
C SER A 786 21.19 -32.85 52.22
N SER A 787 20.64 -32.24 53.29
CA SER A 787 19.88 -30.96 53.35
C SER A 787 19.03 -30.60 52.12
N GLY A 788 17.70 -30.64 52.15
CA GLY A 788 16.86 -30.04 53.17
C GLY A 788 16.40 -28.62 52.76
N GLU A 789 15.75 -28.49 51.60
CA GLU A 789 14.86 -27.36 51.31
C GLU A 789 13.75 -27.83 50.35
N ILE A 790 12.56 -28.14 50.88
CA ILE A 790 11.38 -28.47 50.09
C ILE A 790 10.71 -27.13 49.71
N ARG A 791 10.99 -26.60 48.51
CA ARG A 791 10.09 -25.62 47.89
C ARG A 791 8.98 -26.37 47.17
N ARG A 792 7.76 -26.29 47.70
CA ARG A 792 6.55 -26.69 46.94
C ARG A 792 6.38 -25.70 45.79
N VAL A 793 6.79 -26.10 44.59
CA VAL A 793 6.35 -25.46 43.36
C VAL A 793 4.97 -26.01 43.04
N LEU A 794 3.94 -25.20 43.25
CA LEU A 794 2.63 -25.44 42.65
C LEU A 794 2.77 -25.18 41.15
N VAL A 795 2.98 -26.24 40.38
CA VAL A 795 2.81 -26.19 38.93
C VAL A 795 1.31 -26.19 38.69
N ARG A 796 0.75 -25.04 38.32
CA ARG A 796 -0.61 -24.93 37.83
C ARG A 796 -0.61 -25.49 36.40
N SER A 797 -1.17 -26.67 36.20
CA SER A 797 -1.37 -27.23 34.86
C SER A 797 -2.40 -26.39 34.11
N GLU A 798 -2.05 -25.92 32.91
CA GLU A 798 -2.92 -25.11 32.04
C GLU A 798 -4.03 -25.92 31.36
N ASN A 799 -4.17 -27.21 31.64
CA ASN A 799 -5.24 -28.06 31.08
C ASN A 799 -6.45 -28.18 32.03
N ALA A 800 -6.97 -27.05 32.53
CA ALA A 800 -8.20 -27.00 33.33
C ALA A 800 -9.45 -26.64 32.50
N GLU A 801 -9.50 -27.01 31.21
CA GLU A 801 -10.68 -26.74 30.35
C GLU A 801 -11.84 -27.72 30.53
N ASN A 802 -11.81 -28.60 31.54
CA ASN A 802 -12.97 -29.42 31.92
C ASN A 802 -13.25 -29.36 33.42
N ILE A 803 -13.38 -28.14 33.96
CA ILE A 803 -14.11 -27.98 35.21
C ILE A 803 -15.60 -27.97 34.84
N ASN A 804 -16.33 -29.01 35.26
CA ASN A 804 -17.79 -29.03 35.15
C ASN A 804 -18.34 -27.85 35.96
N LEU A 805 -18.70 -26.76 35.25
CA LEU A 805 -19.42 -25.64 35.84
C LEU A 805 -20.79 -26.15 36.31
N PRO A 806 -21.30 -25.72 37.47
CA PRO A 806 -22.68 -25.95 37.86
C PRO A 806 -23.64 -25.53 36.74
N ASP A 807 -24.70 -26.31 36.51
CA ASP A 807 -25.69 -26.06 35.44
C ASP A 807 -26.27 -24.64 35.50
N GLU A 808 -26.38 -24.07 36.70
CA GLU A 808 -26.80 -22.67 36.93
C GLU A 808 -25.86 -21.65 36.28
N LEU A 809 -24.53 -21.84 36.38
CA LEU A 809 -23.53 -20.96 35.79
C LEU A 809 -23.48 -21.12 34.26
N VAL A 810 -23.72 -22.32 33.75
CA VAL A 810 -23.85 -22.58 32.30
C VAL A 810 -25.08 -21.86 31.75
N GLY A 811 -26.22 -21.96 32.45
CA GLY A 811 -27.45 -21.24 32.11
C GLY A 811 -27.28 -19.72 32.12
N LEU A 812 -26.60 -19.19 33.13
CA LEU A 812 -26.34 -17.74 33.24
C LEU A 812 -25.41 -17.24 32.13
N LYS A 813 -24.36 -18.00 31.78
CA LYS A 813 -23.47 -17.68 30.65
C LYS A 813 -24.23 -17.66 29.31
N ALA A 814 -25.06 -18.66 29.06
CA ALA A 814 -25.89 -18.70 27.84
C ALA A 814 -26.88 -17.53 27.78
N SER A 815 -27.46 -17.15 28.93
CA SER A 815 -28.33 -15.97 29.01
C SER A 815 -27.58 -14.66 28.74
N LEU A 816 -26.33 -14.53 29.21
CA LEU A 816 -25.48 -13.37 28.94
C LEU A 816 -25.11 -13.27 27.46
N GLU A 817 -24.72 -14.37 26.81
CA GLU A 817 -24.43 -14.35 25.37
C GLU A 817 -25.66 -13.93 24.54
N LYS A 818 -26.85 -14.44 24.89
CA LYS A 818 -28.10 -14.01 24.23
C LYS A 818 -28.40 -12.52 24.44
N GLN A 819 -28.11 -11.97 25.63
CA GLN A 819 -28.25 -10.53 25.89
C GLN A 819 -27.24 -9.69 25.10
N LYS A 820 -26.01 -10.20 24.95
CA LYS A 820 -24.97 -9.57 24.15
C LYS A 820 -25.36 -9.51 22.67
N GLU A 821 -25.82 -10.61 22.09
CA GLU A 821 -26.30 -10.65 20.70
C GLU A 821 -27.47 -9.67 20.47
N ALA A 822 -28.41 -9.61 21.41
CA ALA A 822 -29.53 -8.66 21.33
C ALA A 822 -29.06 -7.20 21.41
N LEU A 823 -28.06 -6.92 22.26
CA LEU A 823 -27.46 -5.59 22.40
C LEU A 823 -26.74 -5.17 21.10
N GLU A 824 -25.95 -6.07 20.50
CA GLU A 824 -25.26 -5.84 19.23
C GLU A 824 -26.26 -5.60 18.09
N SER A 825 -27.36 -6.34 18.04
CA SER A 825 -28.43 -6.14 17.05
C SER A 825 -29.11 -4.77 17.17
N GLU A 826 -29.41 -4.30 18.40
CA GLU A 826 -30.01 -2.97 18.59
C GLU A 826 -29.02 -1.85 18.28
N GLN A 827 -27.73 -2.03 18.63
CA GLN A 827 -26.68 -1.08 18.27
C GLN A 827 -26.59 -0.89 16.76
N LYS A 828 -26.63 -1.98 15.99
CA LYS A 828 -26.63 -1.93 14.52
C LYS A 828 -27.82 -1.13 13.97
N MET A 829 -29.02 -1.33 14.54
CA MET A 829 -30.21 -0.57 14.13
C MET A 829 -30.09 0.92 14.47
N LEU A 830 -29.48 1.27 15.60
CA LEU A 830 -29.21 2.66 15.98
C LEU A 830 -28.27 3.34 14.97
N ASP A 831 -27.22 2.64 14.54
CA ASP A 831 -26.26 3.16 13.56
C ASP A 831 -26.93 3.42 12.19
N GLU A 832 -27.83 2.53 11.76
CA GLU A 832 -28.64 2.72 10.54
C GLU A 832 -29.54 3.97 10.61
N VAL A 833 -30.21 4.19 11.74
CA VAL A 833 -31.03 5.40 11.97
C VAL A 833 -30.14 6.65 11.97
N SER A 834 -28.96 6.59 12.60
CA SER A 834 -28.00 7.70 12.62
C SER A 834 -27.57 8.11 11.20
N MET A 835 -27.30 7.14 10.33
CA MET A 835 -26.97 7.43 8.93
C MET A 835 -28.11 8.10 8.17
N ARG A 836 -29.37 7.70 8.43
CA ARG A 836 -30.54 8.35 7.81
C ARG A 836 -30.66 9.81 8.27
N ILE A 837 -30.47 10.09 9.55
CA ILE A 837 -30.48 11.45 10.11
C ILE A 837 -29.42 12.34 9.44
N GLU A 838 -28.19 11.86 9.27
CA GLU A 838 -27.14 12.62 8.60
C GLU A 838 -27.45 12.91 7.13
N ASN A 839 -28.07 11.96 6.43
CA ASN A 839 -28.52 12.18 5.06
C ASN A 839 -29.62 13.26 4.98
N PHE A 840 -30.54 13.27 5.95
CA PHE A 840 -31.55 14.35 6.05
C PHE A 840 -30.91 15.71 6.33
N LYS A 841 -29.96 15.79 7.27
CA LYS A 841 -29.23 17.04 7.56
C LYS A 841 -28.53 17.59 6.32
N LYS A 842 -27.87 16.72 5.56
CA LYS A 842 -27.21 17.13 4.31
C LYS A 842 -28.21 17.71 3.31
N ARG A 843 -29.34 17.04 3.08
CA ARG A 843 -30.38 17.54 2.16
C ARG A 843 -31.01 18.86 2.62
N ILE A 844 -31.22 19.02 3.93
CA ILE A 844 -31.72 20.27 4.52
C ILE A 844 -30.70 21.39 4.27
N SER A 845 -29.42 21.15 4.53
CA SER A 845 -28.33 22.10 4.28
C SER A 845 -28.20 22.48 2.80
N ASP A 846 -28.37 21.52 1.89
CA ASP A 846 -28.32 21.76 0.44
C ASP A 846 -29.46 22.70 0.00
N ILE A 847 -30.65 22.58 0.60
CA ILE A 847 -31.81 23.46 0.33
C ILE A 847 -31.58 24.86 0.92
N GLU A 848 -31.08 24.95 2.16
CA GLU A 848 -30.78 26.22 2.82
C GLU A 848 -29.72 27.04 2.06
N ALA A 849 -28.73 26.36 1.47
CA ALA A 849 -27.67 27.00 0.68
C ALA A 849 -28.17 27.68 -0.61
N MET A 850 -29.39 27.39 -1.08
CA MET A 850 -29.94 27.96 -2.32
C MET A 850 -30.47 29.40 -2.15
N GLY A 851 -30.46 29.99 -0.95
CA GLY A 851 -30.51 31.46 -0.73
C GLY A 851 -31.83 32.19 -1.01
N ASN A 852 -32.82 31.57 -1.64
CA ASN A 852 -34.22 32.01 -1.71
C ASN A 852 -35.06 30.82 -2.16
N VAL A 853 -35.60 30.07 -1.19
CA VAL A 853 -36.42 28.89 -1.45
C VAL A 853 -37.76 29.34 -2.07
N PRO A 854 -38.03 29.07 -3.36
CA PRO A 854 -39.31 29.42 -3.97
C PRO A 854 -40.46 28.75 -3.22
N GLY A 855 -41.65 29.34 -3.21
CA GLY A 855 -42.79 28.87 -2.39
C GLY A 855 -43.10 27.37 -2.52
N ASP A 856 -42.84 26.75 -3.67
CA ASP A 856 -43.05 25.32 -3.90
C ASP A 856 -42.05 24.42 -3.14
N PHE A 857 -40.85 24.91 -2.84
CA PHE A 857 -39.82 24.17 -2.10
C PHE A 857 -39.99 24.29 -0.57
N ALA A 858 -40.75 25.28 -0.09
CA ALA A 858 -41.05 25.41 1.34
C ALA A 858 -41.84 24.19 1.86
N ALA A 859 -42.74 23.63 1.04
CA ALA A 859 -43.47 22.42 1.38
C ALA A 859 -42.57 21.18 1.44
N GLU A 860 -41.62 21.04 0.51
CA GLU A 860 -40.66 19.93 0.51
C GLU A 860 -39.69 20.03 1.69
N TYR A 861 -39.20 21.23 1.98
CA TYR A 861 -38.34 21.51 3.15
C TYR A 861 -39.04 21.11 4.46
N ASN A 862 -40.27 21.58 4.67
CA ASN A 862 -41.03 21.24 5.88
C ASN A 862 -41.27 19.73 6.00
N ALA A 863 -41.61 19.05 4.89
CA ALA A 863 -41.79 17.60 4.88
C ALA A 863 -40.48 16.83 5.18
N LEU A 864 -39.33 17.34 4.74
CA LEU A 864 -38.01 16.77 5.06
C LEU A 864 -37.66 16.97 6.54
N VAL A 865 -37.92 18.15 7.10
CA VAL A 865 -37.71 18.45 8.53
C VAL A 865 -38.61 17.56 9.40
N GLU A 866 -39.88 17.38 9.05
CA GLU A 866 -40.78 16.48 9.78
C GLU A 866 -40.28 15.03 9.79
N LYS A 867 -39.81 14.52 8.63
CA LYS A 867 -39.21 13.18 8.54
C LYS A 867 -37.93 13.06 9.36
N ALA A 868 -37.07 14.07 9.32
CA ALA A 868 -35.84 14.10 10.12
C ALA A 868 -36.16 14.06 11.62
N ASN A 869 -37.14 14.85 12.07
CA ASN A 869 -37.58 14.86 13.47
C ASN A 869 -38.17 13.52 13.92
N ALA A 870 -38.90 12.83 13.03
CA ALA A 870 -39.40 11.48 13.32
C ALA A 870 -38.27 10.47 13.51
N GLU A 871 -37.23 10.49 12.66
CA GLU A 871 -36.05 9.62 12.79
C GLU A 871 -35.22 9.94 14.04
N VAL A 872 -35.07 11.23 14.39
CA VAL A 872 -34.41 11.64 15.65
C VAL A 872 -35.17 11.10 16.86
N THR A 873 -36.50 11.04 16.79
CA THR A 873 -37.33 10.46 17.86
C THR A 873 -37.10 8.96 17.97
N ASP A 874 -37.05 8.22 16.85
CA ASP A 874 -36.72 6.78 16.84
C ASP A 874 -35.31 6.52 17.38
N TYR A 875 -34.33 7.34 16.98
CA TYR A 875 -32.95 7.27 17.47
C TYR A 875 -32.89 7.41 19.00
N ASN A 876 -33.55 8.43 19.55
CA ASN A 876 -33.56 8.65 21.00
C ASN A 876 -34.24 7.50 21.76
N HIS A 877 -35.31 6.94 21.20
CA HIS A 877 -35.98 5.77 21.78
C HIS A 877 -35.06 4.56 21.81
N ARG A 878 -34.37 4.25 20.71
CA ARG A 878 -33.41 3.14 20.62
C ARG A 878 -32.19 3.34 21.51
N LEU A 879 -31.66 4.55 21.60
CA LEU A 879 -30.55 4.87 22.49
C LEU A 879 -30.92 4.63 23.96
N ALA A 880 -32.15 4.99 24.37
CA ALA A 880 -32.63 4.68 25.71
C ALA A 880 -32.75 3.17 25.96
N LYS A 881 -33.24 2.41 24.97
CA LYS A 881 -33.33 0.94 25.02
C LYS A 881 -31.95 0.28 25.15
N ILE A 882 -30.97 0.72 24.37
CA ILE A 882 -29.58 0.22 24.44
C ILE A 882 -28.97 0.49 25.82
N LYS A 883 -29.17 1.70 26.38
CA LYS A 883 -28.69 2.02 27.74
C LYS A 883 -29.31 1.11 28.80
N GLN A 884 -30.59 0.79 28.67
CA GLN A 884 -31.25 -0.17 29.56
C GLN A 884 -30.65 -1.57 29.42
N MET A 885 -30.46 -2.07 28.19
CA MET A 885 -29.87 -3.38 27.93
C MET A 885 -28.42 -3.49 28.42
N GLN A 886 -27.61 -2.44 28.27
CA GLN A 886 -26.24 -2.39 28.80
C GLN A 886 -26.23 -2.51 30.33
N LYS A 887 -27.17 -1.84 31.01
CA LYS A 887 -27.32 -1.95 32.46
C LYS A 887 -27.69 -3.38 32.87
N GLU A 888 -28.69 -3.98 32.21
CA GLU A 888 -29.13 -5.36 32.48
C GLU A 888 -28.02 -6.38 32.23
N PHE A 889 -27.24 -6.22 31.16
CA PHE A 889 -26.08 -7.06 30.85
C PHE A 889 -24.98 -6.92 31.91
N SER A 890 -24.64 -5.69 32.30
CA SER A 890 -23.65 -5.43 33.35
C SER A 890 -24.07 -6.05 34.69
N ASP A 891 -25.35 -5.92 35.07
CA ASP A 891 -25.91 -6.54 36.27
C ASP A 891 -25.84 -8.08 36.18
N GLY A 892 -26.07 -8.65 34.98
CA GLY A 892 -25.90 -10.07 34.71
C GLY A 892 -24.46 -10.55 34.86
N VAL A 893 -23.48 -9.82 34.32
CA VAL A 893 -22.04 -10.14 34.44
C VAL A 893 -21.61 -10.09 35.90
N ASN A 894 -22.09 -9.10 36.66
CA ASN A 894 -21.80 -9.00 38.10
C ASN A 894 -22.35 -10.20 38.87
N ARG A 895 -23.57 -10.66 38.57
CA ARG A 895 -24.14 -11.88 39.16
C ARG A 895 -23.32 -13.12 38.79
N TYR A 896 -22.91 -13.25 37.53
CA TYR A 896 -22.07 -14.37 37.07
C TYR A 896 -20.74 -14.40 37.80
N ASN A 897 -20.04 -13.26 37.88
CA ASN A 897 -18.77 -13.16 38.59
C ASN A 897 -18.91 -13.43 40.10
N SER A 898 -20.02 -13.00 40.72
CA SER A 898 -20.29 -13.26 42.14
C SER A 898 -20.61 -14.73 42.44
N GLN A 899 -21.12 -15.49 41.47
CA GLN A 899 -21.36 -16.93 41.61
C GLN A 899 -20.12 -17.77 41.25
N LEU A 900 -19.24 -17.23 40.41
CA LEU A 900 -17.99 -17.86 40.02
C LEU A 900 -16.92 -17.76 41.12
N GLN A 901 -16.92 -16.66 41.88
CA GLN A 901 -16.11 -16.46 43.09
C GLN A 901 -16.63 -17.31 44.25
#